data_AF-A0A1L9B4P3-F1
#
_entry.id   AF-A0A1L9B4P3-F1
#
_cell.length_a   1.000
_cell.length_b   1.000
_cell.length_c   1.000
_cell.angle_alpha   90.00
_cell.angle_beta   90.00
_cell.angle_gamma   90.00
#
_symmetry.space_group_name_H-M   'P 1'
#
loop_
_entity.id
_entity.type
_entity.pdbx_description
1 polymer ?
#
loop_
_entity_poly.entity_id
_entity_poly.type
_entity_poly.pdbx_seq_one_letter_code
_entity_poly.pdbx_strand_id
1 'polypeptide(L)'
;MPLARSVLAPLAAALLLGSTPALAEDGPVCAPVTKVPLERYLRQLSLDLLGRPPTVEEYTAVRAKGEVSVEDVRSMMNSEEFYTRMRGYHRALLWSNVSGSVNNNGNYRLYGKGDATEALSMRANSSIQLRGANGVGCDSYIPQESCATAPRQDPHAEPTTTKACYDERGVPLPVSWDYDTISYYQCNRLDLVPNEDPTKDPVPDLAINSCEAATNKKVGERLDPKYMYFCDMRRVGTALVPHLCKPHPTKGSTSALTVEETDSAGKVVAFKHANPTNTTTLTRLDRCSLTMTPRNGVVGTYVPQRGCIQREGYVTRPAPFWDINGPEVRICAIEAQERSVNPWTLESCTTSRFNNDRSCGCGERMRRCENVATSTTAAVTHSSRVSAINAEPELIADSVLRNDEPYFNILTTRRSFVNGPLSELYRDPQQGVGVFSLSSPAPAESMPVLPFADANTWREYVRGPQHSGVLTTPAWLYRFPTQRARVSHFYSAFLCKAFVPSNNRPPPAEDACNRDNNLATRCACKDCHATIEPTGAHWGRFAERAALYLEPSRFPRFDPKCYDCAIAGNTSCGGECSQYVMQAYDEGGARFLGTLTSYLYRNDEEEKNIEGGPQALVQRLMQGGDLERCAVRRIWEEFLGRPMSAQEQVLYLEQFAADFAADNHRLKGLIERLLLSDAYRRID
;
A
#
# COMPACT_ATOMS: atom_id res chain seq x y z
N MET A 1 -33.29 67.11 -48.33
CA MET A 1 -34.20 66.91 -49.47
C MET A 1 -33.85 65.58 -50.14
N PRO A 2 -34.85 64.79 -50.57
CA PRO A 2 -35.29 63.63 -49.79
C PRO A 2 -35.34 62.33 -50.62
N LEU A 3 -35.58 61.20 -49.94
CA LEU A 3 -36.73 60.34 -50.27
C LEU A 3 -36.97 59.32 -49.15
N ALA A 4 -38.17 59.41 -48.59
CA ALA A 4 -38.74 58.51 -47.60
C ALA A 4 -39.32 57.27 -48.28
N ARG A 5 -39.43 56.16 -47.53
CA ARG A 5 -40.51 55.20 -47.70
C ARG A 5 -40.92 54.58 -46.36
N SER A 6 -42.19 54.80 -46.06
CA SER A 6 -42.99 54.40 -44.91
C SER A 6 -43.38 52.92 -44.95
N VAL A 7 -43.62 52.29 -43.79
CA VAL A 7 -44.79 51.40 -43.56
C VAL A 7 -45.29 51.59 -42.11
N LEU A 8 -46.62 51.58 -41.97
CA LEU A 8 -47.46 51.88 -40.81
C LEU A 8 -47.45 50.82 -39.67
N ALA A 9 -47.88 51.30 -38.49
CA ALA A 9 -48.20 50.66 -37.20
C ALA A 9 -49.49 49.76 -37.24
N PRO A 10 -50.14 49.28 -36.13
CA PRO A 10 -49.88 49.40 -34.67
C PRO A 10 -50.21 48.13 -33.80
N LEU A 11 -50.11 48.32 -32.47
CA LEU A 11 -50.83 47.65 -31.36
C LEU A 11 -50.40 46.25 -30.86
N ALA A 12 -49.77 46.23 -29.67
CA ALA A 12 -50.23 45.42 -28.53
C ALA A 12 -49.59 45.93 -27.23
N ALA A 13 -50.42 46.47 -26.34
CA ALA A 13 -50.03 46.78 -24.96
C ALA A 13 -49.89 45.47 -24.18
N ALA A 14 -48.71 45.21 -23.62
CA ALA A 14 -48.50 44.15 -22.64
C ALA A 14 -48.09 44.78 -21.31
N LEU A 15 -49.00 44.70 -20.33
CA LEU A 15 -48.72 44.95 -18.92
C LEU A 15 -47.62 43.99 -18.45
N LEU A 16 -46.43 44.52 -18.18
CA LEU A 16 -45.42 43.82 -17.40
C LEU A 16 -45.75 44.05 -15.92
N LEU A 17 -46.45 43.08 -15.33
CA LEU A 17 -46.58 42.90 -13.89
C LEU A 17 -45.18 42.75 -13.29
N GLY A 18 -44.72 43.78 -12.59
CA GLY A 18 -43.57 43.68 -11.71
C GLY A 18 -43.88 42.67 -10.61
N SER A 19 -43.23 41.51 -10.66
CA SER A 19 -43.21 40.55 -9.57
C SER A 19 -42.35 41.16 -8.47
N THR A 20 -42.99 41.70 -7.43
CA THR A 20 -42.31 41.97 -6.17
C THR A 20 -41.80 40.64 -5.61
N PRO A 21 -40.55 40.54 -5.14
CA PRO A 21 -40.14 39.37 -4.39
C PRO A 21 -41.02 39.32 -3.15
N ALA A 22 -41.83 38.26 -3.04
CA ALA A 22 -42.48 37.93 -1.79
C ALA A 22 -41.37 37.62 -0.78
N LEU A 23 -41.12 38.55 0.13
CA LEU A 23 -40.52 38.24 1.42
C LEU A 23 -41.46 37.23 2.07
N ALA A 24 -41.02 35.98 2.16
CA ALA A 24 -41.66 35.02 3.05
C ALA A 24 -41.53 35.61 4.46
N GLU A 25 -42.65 36.05 5.03
CA GLU A 25 -42.72 36.43 6.43
C GLU A 25 -42.35 35.22 7.29
N ASP A 26 -41.31 35.39 8.10
CA ASP A 26 -41.01 34.55 9.24
C ASP A 26 -42.27 34.47 10.12
N GLY A 27 -42.88 33.28 10.16
CA GLY A 27 -44.00 33.00 11.05
C GLY A 27 -43.62 33.17 12.53
N PRO A 28 -44.60 33.41 13.42
CA PRO A 28 -44.34 33.72 14.82
C PRO A 28 -43.62 32.59 15.56
N VAL A 29 -42.54 32.97 16.27
CA VAL A 29 -41.54 32.16 17.01
C VAL A 29 -42.10 31.36 18.20
N CYS A 30 -43.41 31.36 18.42
CA CYS A 30 -44.06 30.73 19.59
C CYS A 30 -45.29 29.88 19.24
N ALA A 31 -45.35 29.25 18.07
CA ALA A 31 -46.33 28.17 17.85
C ALA A 31 -45.97 26.98 18.76
N PRO A 32 -46.92 26.34 19.47
CA PRO A 32 -46.61 25.20 20.31
C PRO A 32 -46.05 24.08 19.43
N VAL A 33 -44.79 23.69 19.67
CA VAL A 33 -44.18 22.53 19.03
C VAL A 33 -45.09 21.34 19.31
N THR A 34 -45.75 20.82 18.28
CA THR A 34 -46.52 19.59 18.37
C THR A 34 -45.58 18.49 18.82
N LYS A 35 -45.71 18.08 20.09
CA LYS A 35 -44.88 16.99 20.64
C LYS A 35 -44.98 15.78 19.71
N VAL A 36 -43.84 15.30 19.25
CA VAL A 36 -43.75 14.07 18.45
C VAL A 36 -44.51 12.96 19.19
N PRO A 37 -45.44 12.23 18.54
CA PRO A 37 -46.13 11.11 19.16
C PRO A 37 -45.13 10.13 19.77
N LEU A 38 -45.46 9.56 20.92
CA LEU A 38 -44.56 8.72 21.72
C LEU A 38 -43.91 7.59 20.89
N GLU A 39 -44.72 6.92 20.07
CA GLU A 39 -44.28 5.83 19.19
C GLU A 39 -43.34 6.32 18.08
N ARG A 40 -43.56 7.54 17.57
CA ARG A 40 -42.67 8.16 16.58
C ARG A 40 -41.34 8.55 17.22
N TYR A 41 -41.37 9.07 18.45
CA TYR A 41 -40.14 9.43 19.18
C TYR A 41 -39.29 8.19 19.49
N LEU A 42 -39.91 7.11 19.99
CA LEU A 42 -39.23 5.83 20.21
C LEU A 42 -38.62 5.28 18.92
N ARG A 43 -39.36 5.35 17.81
CA ARG A 43 -38.86 4.89 16.50
C ARG A 43 -37.63 5.67 16.06
N GLN A 44 -37.67 6.99 16.19
CA GLN A 44 -36.55 7.86 15.83
C GLN A 44 -35.31 7.53 16.66
N LEU A 45 -35.44 7.47 18.00
CA LEU A 45 -34.35 7.09 18.89
C LEU A 45 -33.76 5.72 18.57
N SER A 46 -34.61 4.72 18.34
CA SER A 46 -34.15 3.35 18.02
C SER A 46 -33.41 3.29 16.69
N LEU A 47 -33.85 4.03 15.67
CA LEU A 47 -33.15 4.08 14.39
C LEU A 47 -31.80 4.78 14.51
N ASP A 48 -31.74 5.91 15.21
CA ASP A 48 -30.53 6.71 15.30
C ASP A 48 -29.48 6.05 16.23
N LEU A 49 -29.92 5.57 17.40
CA LEU A 49 -29.04 4.94 18.40
C LEU A 49 -28.73 3.48 18.08
N LEU A 50 -29.72 2.69 17.63
CA LEU A 50 -29.57 1.23 17.50
C LEU A 50 -29.48 0.77 16.03
N GLY A 51 -29.80 1.62 15.06
CA GLY A 51 -29.81 1.26 13.64
C GLY A 51 -30.92 0.28 13.24
N ARG A 52 -31.93 0.09 14.10
CA ARG A 52 -33.06 -0.83 13.87
C ARG A 52 -34.38 -0.22 14.34
N PRO A 53 -35.53 -0.60 13.74
CA PRO A 53 -36.83 -0.22 14.29
C PRO A 53 -37.04 -0.85 15.69
N PRO A 54 -37.89 -0.25 16.54
CA PRO A 54 -38.26 -0.85 17.81
C PRO A 54 -39.04 -2.16 17.62
N THR A 55 -38.82 -3.10 18.52
CA THR A 55 -39.57 -4.35 18.66
C THR A 55 -40.98 -4.09 19.19
N VAL A 56 -41.87 -5.08 19.04
CA VAL A 56 -43.26 -4.99 19.54
C VAL A 56 -43.28 -4.88 21.07
N GLU A 57 -42.33 -5.54 21.72
CA GLU A 57 -42.11 -5.51 23.16
C GLU A 57 -41.68 -4.11 23.62
N GLU A 58 -40.70 -3.49 22.94
CA GLU A 58 -40.25 -2.12 23.22
C GLU A 58 -41.40 -1.11 23.05
N TYR A 59 -42.21 -1.23 21.99
CA TYR A 59 -43.42 -0.40 21.81
C TYR A 59 -44.45 -0.60 22.94
N THR A 60 -44.63 -1.82 23.41
CA THR A 60 -45.61 -2.13 24.45
C THR A 60 -45.13 -1.61 25.81
N ALA A 61 -43.84 -1.74 26.11
CA ALA A 61 -43.23 -1.21 27.33
C ALA A 61 -43.34 0.31 27.41
N VAL A 62 -43.01 1.02 26.33
CA VAL A 62 -43.07 2.49 26.29
C VAL A 62 -44.52 2.99 26.34
N ARG A 63 -45.47 2.32 25.66
CA ARG A 63 -46.90 2.67 25.79
C ARG A 63 -47.44 2.48 27.20
N ALA A 64 -47.02 1.41 27.89
CA ALA A 64 -47.40 1.18 29.28
C ALA A 64 -46.79 2.22 30.24
N LYS A 65 -45.56 2.67 29.96
CA LYS A 65 -44.86 3.72 30.72
C LYS A 65 -45.40 5.13 30.45
N GLY A 66 -45.90 5.38 29.24
CA GLY A 66 -46.44 6.68 28.80
C GLY A 66 -45.38 7.69 28.37
N GLU A 67 -44.09 7.38 28.50
CA GLU A 67 -42.96 8.22 28.10
C GLU A 67 -41.71 7.41 27.75
N VAL A 68 -40.77 8.04 27.05
CA VAL A 68 -39.38 7.57 26.94
C VAL A 68 -38.53 8.45 27.87
N SER A 69 -38.04 7.85 28.94
CA SER A 69 -37.23 8.52 29.98
C SER A 69 -35.76 8.66 29.56
N VAL A 70 -35.01 9.48 30.31
CA VAL A 70 -33.57 9.63 30.11
C VAL A 70 -32.84 8.30 30.37
N GLU A 71 -33.32 7.51 31.33
CA GLU A 71 -32.79 6.18 31.63
C GLU A 71 -32.94 5.21 30.46
N ASP A 72 -34.04 5.29 29.70
CA ASP A 72 -34.25 4.47 28.51
C ASP A 72 -33.24 4.84 27.41
N VAL A 73 -32.98 6.14 27.20
CA VAL A 73 -31.97 6.63 26.25
C VAL A 73 -30.56 6.18 26.67
N ARG A 74 -30.23 6.29 27.96
CA ARG A 74 -28.96 5.79 28.51
C ARG A 74 -28.80 4.29 28.35
N SER A 75 -29.88 3.52 28.53
CA SER A 75 -29.89 2.08 28.30
C SER A 75 -29.58 1.75 26.84
N MET A 76 -30.18 2.48 25.89
CA MET A 76 -29.88 2.35 24.46
C MET A 76 -28.40 2.67 24.16
N MET A 77 -27.86 3.75 24.72
CA MET A 77 -26.45 4.14 24.56
C MET A 77 -25.43 3.21 25.24
N ASN A 78 -25.87 2.21 26.00
CA ASN A 78 -25.01 1.18 26.59
C ASN A 78 -25.15 -0.19 25.90
N SER A 79 -25.90 -0.26 24.80
CA SER A 79 -26.08 -1.48 23.99
C SER A 79 -24.94 -1.68 22.99
N GLU A 80 -24.72 -2.93 22.56
CA GLU A 80 -23.76 -3.27 21.51
C GLU A 80 -24.15 -2.67 20.15
N GLU A 81 -25.45 -2.52 19.89
CA GLU A 81 -25.96 -1.88 18.69
C GLU A 81 -25.54 -0.41 18.62
N PHE A 82 -25.61 0.33 19.74
CA PHE A 82 -25.13 1.71 19.80
C PHE A 82 -23.62 1.82 19.55
N TYR A 83 -22.82 0.97 20.20
CA TYR A 83 -21.38 0.96 19.96
C TYR A 83 -21.04 0.61 18.50
N THR A 84 -21.79 -0.31 17.89
CA THR A 84 -21.65 -0.65 16.47
C THR A 84 -21.97 0.54 15.57
N ARG A 85 -23.05 1.29 15.85
CA ARG A 85 -23.39 2.54 15.13
C ARG A 85 -22.29 3.59 15.27
N MET A 86 -21.79 3.80 16.49
CA MET A 86 -20.74 4.77 16.75
C MET A 86 -19.40 4.38 16.13
N ARG A 87 -19.07 3.09 16.03
CA ARG A 87 -17.92 2.63 15.23
C ARG A 87 -18.05 3.02 13.76
N GLY A 88 -19.26 2.91 13.20
CA GLY A 88 -19.58 3.39 11.84
C GLY A 88 -19.35 4.90 11.69
N TYR A 89 -19.84 5.69 12.63
CA TYR A 89 -19.59 7.14 12.68
C TYR A 89 -18.09 7.47 12.72
N HIS A 90 -17.32 6.83 13.61
CA HIS A 90 -15.88 7.06 13.69
C HIS A 90 -15.13 6.61 12.43
N ARG A 91 -15.53 5.49 11.82
CA ARG A 91 -14.96 5.06 10.53
C ARG A 91 -15.17 6.13 9.45
N ALA A 92 -16.36 6.72 9.39
CA ALA A 92 -16.70 7.79 8.45
C ALA A 92 -15.97 9.10 8.76
N LEU A 93 -15.75 9.42 10.04
CA LEU A 93 -15.01 10.60 10.48
C LEU A 93 -13.50 10.49 10.18
N LEU A 94 -12.92 9.31 10.41
CA LEU A 94 -11.46 9.07 10.36
C LEU A 94 -10.95 8.63 8.98
N TRP A 95 -11.85 8.21 8.08
CA TRP A 95 -11.52 7.59 6.79
C TRP A 95 -10.51 6.44 6.91
N SER A 96 -10.72 5.56 7.89
CA SER A 96 -9.76 4.51 8.27
C SER A 96 -9.47 3.45 7.19
N ASN A 97 -10.18 3.46 6.05
CA ASN A 97 -9.99 2.49 4.97
C ASN A 97 -8.74 2.81 4.13
N VAL A 98 -7.70 1.98 4.27
CA VAL A 98 -6.44 2.09 3.53
C VAL A 98 -6.28 1.08 2.40
N SER A 99 -7.33 0.34 2.02
CA SER A 99 -7.23 -0.68 0.96
C SER A 99 -6.75 -0.14 -0.38
N GLY A 100 -7.01 1.15 -0.67
CA GLY A 100 -6.47 1.82 -1.86
C GLY A 100 -5.09 2.49 -1.66
N SER A 101 -4.67 2.68 -0.41
CA SER A 101 -3.40 3.34 -0.06
C SER A 101 -2.24 2.35 0.12
N VAL A 102 -2.53 1.13 0.57
CA VAL A 102 -1.52 0.09 0.81
C VAL A 102 -1.65 -1.00 -0.26
N ASN A 103 -1.10 -0.73 -1.44
CA ASN A 103 -1.10 -1.70 -2.54
C ASN A 103 0.20 -2.50 -2.54
N ASN A 104 0.08 -3.83 -2.59
CA ASN A 104 1.22 -4.69 -2.90
C ASN A 104 1.30 -4.91 -4.42
N ASN A 105 2.43 -4.55 -5.05
CA ASN A 105 2.69 -4.74 -6.48
C ASN A 105 3.00 -6.20 -6.88
N GLY A 106 2.88 -7.15 -5.95
CA GLY A 106 3.07 -8.59 -6.19
C GLY A 106 4.53 -9.05 -6.10
N ASN A 107 5.49 -8.15 -5.89
CA ASN A 107 6.93 -8.50 -5.88
C ASN A 107 7.32 -9.40 -4.71
N TYR A 108 6.56 -9.38 -3.62
CA TYR A 108 6.79 -10.18 -2.41
C TYR A 108 5.74 -11.26 -2.22
N ARG A 109 5.01 -11.62 -3.29
CA ARG A 109 4.00 -12.66 -3.23
C ARG A 109 4.50 -13.98 -3.79
N LEU A 110 4.20 -15.06 -3.09
CA LEU A 110 4.46 -16.42 -3.54
C LEU A 110 3.30 -16.92 -4.39
N TYR A 111 3.61 -17.23 -5.64
CA TYR A 111 2.74 -17.85 -6.63
C TYR A 111 3.06 -19.35 -6.74
N GLY A 112 2.08 -20.15 -7.11
CA GLY A 112 2.19 -21.58 -7.33
C GLY A 112 1.37 -22.38 -6.32
N LYS A 113 1.28 -23.69 -6.53
CA LYS A 113 0.53 -24.62 -5.66
C LYS A 113 1.35 -25.17 -4.50
N GLY A 114 2.67 -25.05 -4.57
CA GLY A 114 3.58 -25.66 -3.59
C GLY A 114 3.73 -27.16 -3.76
N ASP A 115 3.47 -27.70 -4.95
CA ASP A 115 3.48 -29.14 -5.24
C ASP A 115 4.61 -29.53 -6.22
N ALA A 116 4.61 -30.80 -6.63
CA ALA A 116 5.65 -31.35 -7.50
C ALA A 116 5.74 -30.72 -8.89
N THR A 117 4.65 -30.14 -9.37
CA THR A 117 4.56 -29.53 -10.69
C THR A 117 4.74 -28.02 -10.64
N GLU A 118 4.48 -27.41 -9.47
CA GLU A 118 4.47 -25.97 -9.31
C GLU A 118 4.86 -25.53 -7.88
N ALA A 119 6.16 -25.35 -7.66
CA ALA A 119 6.69 -24.81 -6.42
C ALA A 119 6.28 -23.34 -6.18
N LEU A 120 6.17 -22.97 -4.90
CA LEU A 120 5.96 -21.58 -4.48
C LEU A 120 7.15 -20.70 -4.89
N SER A 121 6.88 -19.53 -5.46
CA SER A 121 7.91 -18.62 -5.99
C SER A 121 7.44 -17.19 -6.16
N MET A 122 8.36 -16.23 -6.12
CA MET A 122 8.06 -14.87 -6.57
C MET A 122 8.11 -14.83 -8.11
N ARG A 123 6.99 -14.47 -8.76
CA ARG A 123 6.84 -14.47 -10.22
C ARG A 123 6.56 -13.10 -10.84
N ALA A 124 6.40 -12.06 -10.03
CA ALA A 124 6.21 -10.69 -10.53
C ALA A 124 7.54 -10.08 -11.02
N ASN A 125 7.72 -8.76 -10.91
CA ASN A 125 8.91 -8.08 -11.43
C ASN A 125 10.23 -8.56 -10.80
N SER A 126 10.20 -9.11 -9.59
CA SER A 126 11.36 -9.74 -8.94
C SER A 126 11.94 -10.91 -9.74
N SER A 127 11.11 -11.70 -10.42
CA SER A 127 11.56 -12.85 -11.22
C SER A 127 12.50 -12.46 -12.37
N ILE A 128 12.42 -11.23 -12.88
CA ILE A 128 13.33 -10.72 -13.92
C ILE A 128 14.77 -10.71 -13.39
N GLN A 129 14.98 -10.15 -12.20
CA GLN A 129 16.32 -10.03 -11.63
C GLN A 129 16.81 -11.35 -11.02
N LEU A 130 15.89 -12.20 -10.58
CA LEU A 130 16.24 -13.50 -10.01
C LEU A 130 16.52 -14.56 -11.08
N ARG A 131 15.73 -14.60 -12.16
CA ARG A 131 15.70 -15.71 -13.14
C ARG A 131 15.76 -15.28 -14.60
N GLY A 132 15.69 -13.99 -14.93
CA GLY A 132 15.94 -13.46 -16.27
C GLY A 132 14.70 -13.10 -17.07
N ALA A 133 13.49 -13.47 -16.63
CA ALA A 133 12.23 -13.10 -17.26
C ALA A 133 11.09 -12.96 -16.25
N ASN A 134 10.09 -12.15 -16.60
CA ASN A 134 8.88 -11.95 -15.79
C ASN A 134 8.01 -13.21 -15.81
N GLY A 135 7.35 -13.54 -14.70
CA GLY A 135 6.44 -14.68 -14.61
C GLY A 135 7.11 -16.02 -14.27
N VAL A 136 8.43 -16.04 -14.11
CA VAL A 136 9.21 -17.28 -14.04
C VAL A 136 9.41 -17.76 -12.59
N GLY A 137 9.08 -19.03 -12.33
CA GLY A 137 9.46 -19.77 -11.13
C GLY A 137 10.72 -20.64 -11.32
N CYS A 138 11.13 -21.36 -10.27
CA CYS A 138 12.19 -22.35 -10.35
C CYS A 138 11.78 -23.61 -11.13
N ASP A 139 12.74 -24.49 -11.38
CA ASP A 139 12.46 -25.85 -11.83
C ASP A 139 11.92 -26.70 -10.66
N SER A 140 10.61 -26.96 -10.70
CA SER A 140 9.91 -27.69 -9.62
C SER A 140 10.18 -29.20 -9.61
N TYR A 141 10.94 -29.70 -10.59
CA TYR A 141 11.27 -31.13 -10.75
C TYR A 141 12.70 -31.47 -10.31
N ILE A 142 13.58 -30.47 -10.22
CA ILE A 142 14.98 -30.67 -9.81
C ILE A 142 15.14 -30.24 -8.34
N PRO A 143 15.42 -31.17 -7.41
CA PRO A 143 15.72 -30.81 -6.03
C PRO A 143 17.04 -30.03 -5.96
N GLN A 144 17.06 -28.89 -5.30
CA GLN A 144 18.24 -28.05 -5.19
C GLN A 144 19.38 -28.77 -4.47
N GLU A 145 19.09 -29.42 -3.34
CA GLU A 145 20.10 -30.03 -2.47
C GLU A 145 20.89 -31.15 -3.14
N SER A 146 20.25 -31.87 -4.06
CA SER A 146 20.86 -32.97 -4.80
C SER A 146 20.90 -32.70 -6.32
N CYS A 147 21.03 -31.43 -6.72
CA CYS A 147 21.00 -31.04 -8.13
C CYS A 147 22.14 -31.65 -8.96
N ALA A 148 23.26 -32.00 -8.32
CA ALA A 148 24.41 -32.63 -8.98
C ALA A 148 24.10 -34.04 -9.48
N THR A 149 23.22 -34.76 -8.78
CA THR A 149 22.81 -36.14 -9.08
C THR A 149 21.41 -36.25 -9.66
N ALA A 150 20.63 -35.16 -9.67
CA ALA A 150 19.30 -35.12 -10.25
C ALA A 150 19.35 -35.20 -11.80
N PRO A 151 18.29 -35.72 -12.44
CA PRO A 151 18.16 -35.65 -13.90
C PRO A 151 18.27 -34.20 -14.40
N ARG A 152 19.18 -33.97 -15.35
CA ARG A 152 19.37 -32.65 -15.95
C ARG A 152 18.33 -32.37 -17.00
N GLN A 153 17.93 -31.10 -17.08
CA GLN A 153 17.13 -30.61 -18.18
C GLN A 153 17.91 -30.69 -19.50
N ASP A 154 19.10 -30.08 -19.55
CA ASP A 154 19.92 -29.94 -20.78
C ASP A 154 21.30 -30.63 -20.65
N PRO A 155 21.35 -31.98 -20.59
CA PRO A 155 22.60 -32.71 -20.35
C PRO A 155 23.66 -32.48 -21.45
N HIS A 156 23.23 -32.17 -22.68
CA HIS A 156 24.11 -31.94 -23.81
C HIS A 156 24.95 -30.65 -23.71
N ALA A 157 24.43 -29.63 -23.02
CA ALA A 157 25.07 -28.32 -22.94
C ALA A 157 26.13 -28.24 -21.83
N GLU A 158 25.95 -29.04 -20.77
CA GLU A 158 26.89 -29.19 -19.67
C GLU A 158 27.03 -30.68 -19.30
N PRO A 159 27.96 -31.43 -19.92
CA PRO A 159 28.00 -32.89 -19.81
C PRO A 159 28.61 -33.46 -18.52
N THR A 160 29.20 -32.64 -17.63
CA THR A 160 29.93 -33.13 -16.43
C THR A 160 29.09 -33.06 -15.14
N THR A 161 29.12 -34.09 -14.29
CA THR A 161 28.27 -34.22 -13.08
C THR A 161 28.62 -33.30 -11.90
N THR A 162 29.72 -32.54 -11.97
CA THR A 162 30.27 -31.72 -10.86
C THR A 162 29.63 -30.33 -10.76
N LYS A 163 28.29 -30.27 -10.79
CA LYS A 163 27.56 -29.00 -10.69
C LYS A 163 27.48 -28.52 -9.24
N ALA A 164 27.87 -27.28 -9.00
CA ALA A 164 27.61 -26.62 -7.73
C ALA A 164 26.11 -26.24 -7.64
N CYS A 165 25.41 -26.81 -6.66
CA CYS A 165 24.02 -26.42 -6.38
C CYS A 165 23.93 -25.13 -5.58
N TYR A 166 24.98 -24.80 -4.83
CA TYR A 166 25.08 -23.57 -4.08
C TYR A 166 26.47 -22.97 -4.27
N ASP A 167 26.60 -21.68 -4.05
CA ASP A 167 27.91 -21.05 -3.88
C ASP A 167 28.55 -21.47 -2.54
N GLU A 168 29.77 -20.97 -2.28
CA GLU A 168 30.52 -21.29 -1.06
C GLU A 168 29.84 -20.85 0.26
N ARG A 169 28.84 -19.96 0.21
CA ARG A 169 28.07 -19.51 1.38
C ARG A 169 26.63 -20.00 1.39
N GLY A 170 26.30 -20.95 0.52
CA GLY A 170 24.99 -21.58 0.47
C GLY A 170 23.92 -20.73 -0.23
N VAL A 171 24.28 -19.83 -1.16
CA VAL A 171 23.34 -19.13 -2.05
C VAL A 171 22.96 -20.05 -3.21
N PRO A 172 21.66 -20.26 -3.50
CA PRO A 172 21.23 -21.17 -4.56
C PRO A 172 21.71 -20.74 -5.96
N LEU A 173 22.33 -21.66 -6.68
CA LEU A 173 22.74 -21.48 -8.07
C LEU A 173 21.73 -22.11 -9.04
N PRO A 174 21.65 -21.66 -10.30
CA PRO A 174 20.75 -22.23 -11.29
C PRO A 174 20.96 -23.73 -11.47
N VAL A 175 19.89 -24.51 -11.49
CA VAL A 175 19.86 -25.96 -11.76
C VAL A 175 19.51 -26.27 -13.23
N SER A 176 18.73 -25.40 -13.88
CA SER A 176 18.36 -25.48 -15.30
C SER A 176 18.30 -24.09 -15.94
N TRP A 177 18.15 -24.05 -17.26
CA TRP A 177 17.89 -22.82 -17.99
C TRP A 177 16.96 -23.06 -19.19
N ASP A 178 16.23 -22.03 -19.61
CA ASP A 178 15.55 -21.98 -20.91
C ASP A 178 16.05 -20.76 -21.70
N TYR A 179 15.89 -20.75 -23.02
CA TYR A 179 16.07 -19.51 -23.80
C TYR A 179 14.83 -18.60 -23.71
N ASP A 180 15.04 -17.29 -23.54
CA ASP A 180 13.95 -16.31 -23.50
C ASP A 180 13.31 -16.13 -24.89
N THR A 181 12.14 -16.74 -25.06
CA THR A 181 11.35 -16.64 -26.30
C THR A 181 10.60 -15.31 -26.45
N ILE A 182 10.39 -14.58 -25.36
CA ILE A 182 9.62 -13.34 -25.34
C ILE A 182 10.45 -12.19 -25.87
N SER A 183 11.76 -12.14 -25.59
CA SER A 183 12.59 -10.98 -25.95
C SER A 183 13.67 -11.30 -26.98
N TYR A 184 14.28 -12.49 -26.95
CA TYR A 184 15.54 -12.71 -27.69
C TYR A 184 15.51 -13.85 -28.71
N TYR A 185 14.81 -14.95 -28.42
CA TYR A 185 14.91 -16.16 -29.23
C TYR A 185 13.57 -16.56 -29.85
N GLN A 186 13.62 -17.25 -30.97
CA GLN A 186 12.53 -18.09 -31.47
C GLN A 186 12.95 -19.54 -31.32
N CYS A 187 12.15 -20.34 -30.61
CA CYS A 187 12.45 -21.73 -30.30
C CYS A 187 11.43 -22.66 -30.96
N ASN A 188 11.89 -23.47 -31.92
CA ASN A 188 11.05 -24.37 -32.69
C ASN A 188 11.15 -25.79 -32.15
N ARG A 189 9.99 -26.41 -31.87
CA ARG A 189 9.88 -27.76 -31.32
C ARG A 189 10.34 -28.81 -32.34
N LEU A 190 11.26 -29.70 -31.95
CA LEU A 190 11.99 -30.57 -32.87
C LEU A 190 11.34 -31.95 -33.09
N ASP A 191 10.48 -32.38 -32.18
CA ASP A 191 9.76 -33.66 -32.25
C ASP A 191 8.47 -33.59 -33.06
N LEU A 192 8.02 -32.42 -33.53
CA LEU A 192 6.80 -32.32 -34.33
C LEU A 192 7.03 -32.81 -35.77
N VAL A 193 6.26 -33.81 -36.18
CA VAL A 193 6.21 -34.31 -37.56
C VAL A 193 4.85 -34.00 -38.20
N PRO A 194 4.78 -33.82 -39.54
CA PRO A 194 3.52 -33.65 -40.23
C PRO A 194 2.54 -34.77 -39.85
N ASN A 195 1.29 -34.40 -39.63
CA ASN A 195 0.24 -35.36 -39.39
C ASN A 195 -0.04 -36.16 -40.68
N GLU A 196 -0.42 -37.44 -40.55
CA GLU A 196 -0.85 -38.26 -41.69
C GLU A 196 -2.05 -37.61 -42.41
N ASP A 197 -2.90 -36.90 -41.66
CA ASP A 197 -3.92 -36.02 -42.17
C ASP A 197 -3.39 -34.58 -42.23
N PRO A 198 -3.11 -34.02 -43.43
CA PRO A 198 -2.51 -32.68 -43.58
C PRO A 198 -3.41 -31.54 -43.13
N THR A 199 -4.68 -31.81 -42.79
CA THR A 199 -5.61 -30.82 -42.23
C THR A 199 -5.52 -30.71 -40.70
N LYS A 200 -4.74 -31.59 -40.06
CA LYS A 200 -4.56 -31.63 -38.61
C LYS A 200 -3.19 -31.12 -38.19
N ASP A 201 -3.12 -30.69 -36.94
CA ASP A 201 -1.88 -30.22 -36.34
C ASP A 201 -0.79 -31.30 -36.34
N PRO A 202 0.49 -30.90 -36.51
CA PRO A 202 1.63 -31.80 -36.39
C PRO A 202 1.62 -32.63 -35.10
N VAL A 203 2.04 -33.89 -35.18
CA VAL A 203 2.07 -34.82 -34.04
C VAL A 203 3.49 -35.06 -33.55
N PRO A 204 3.70 -35.37 -32.25
CA PRO A 204 5.03 -35.69 -31.73
C PRO A 204 5.57 -37.05 -32.22
N ASP A 205 6.80 -37.07 -32.74
CA ASP A 205 7.64 -38.27 -32.89
C ASP A 205 8.33 -38.56 -31.56
N LEU A 206 7.81 -39.55 -30.83
CA LEU A 206 8.32 -39.96 -29.52
C LEU A 206 9.78 -40.46 -29.56
N ALA A 207 10.33 -40.76 -30.74
CA ALA A 207 11.73 -41.10 -30.88
C ALA A 207 12.67 -39.89 -30.80
N ILE A 208 12.15 -38.66 -30.88
CA ILE A 208 12.90 -37.40 -30.73
C ILE A 208 12.67 -36.87 -29.31
N ASN A 209 13.24 -37.55 -28.32
CA ASN A 209 13.05 -37.24 -26.89
C ASN A 209 14.22 -36.49 -26.25
N SER A 210 15.24 -36.11 -27.04
CA SER A 210 16.45 -35.42 -26.62
C SER A 210 17.07 -34.65 -27.78
N CYS A 211 17.93 -33.68 -27.47
CA CYS A 211 18.71 -32.97 -28.48
C CYS A 211 19.65 -33.93 -29.25
N GLU A 212 20.22 -34.93 -28.57
CA GLU A 212 21.02 -36.00 -29.18
C GLU A 212 20.20 -36.88 -30.11
N ALA A 213 18.96 -37.23 -29.72
CA ALA A 213 18.07 -37.99 -30.60
C ALA A 213 17.71 -37.17 -31.85
N ALA A 214 17.53 -35.86 -31.71
CA ALA A 214 17.22 -34.96 -32.83
C ALA A 214 18.34 -34.86 -33.87
N THR A 215 19.61 -35.01 -33.47
CA THR A 215 20.75 -35.01 -34.41
C THR A 215 20.89 -36.30 -35.23
N ASN A 216 20.30 -37.42 -34.77
CA ASN A 216 20.58 -38.76 -35.30
C ASN A 216 19.53 -39.31 -36.30
N LYS A 217 18.47 -38.56 -36.64
CA LYS A 217 17.38 -39.02 -37.52
C LYS A 217 17.62 -38.66 -38.99
N LYS A 218 17.39 -39.63 -39.90
CA LYS A 218 17.74 -39.56 -41.33
C LYS A 218 16.76 -38.79 -42.24
N VAL A 219 15.68 -38.19 -41.73
CA VAL A 219 14.78 -37.35 -42.54
C VAL A 219 15.04 -35.87 -42.24
N GLY A 220 15.92 -35.24 -43.04
CA GLY A 220 16.04 -33.79 -43.22
C GLY A 220 16.44 -32.95 -41.98
N GLU A 221 17.61 -33.22 -41.38
CA GLU A 221 18.34 -32.28 -40.49
C GLU A 221 17.47 -31.55 -39.44
N ARG A 222 16.72 -32.31 -38.62
CA ARG A 222 15.86 -31.73 -37.57
C ARG A 222 16.66 -30.84 -36.61
N LEU A 223 17.87 -31.26 -36.23
CA LEU A 223 18.86 -30.42 -35.56
C LEU A 223 20.22 -30.61 -36.23
N ASP A 224 20.73 -29.56 -36.88
CA ASP A 224 22.14 -29.53 -37.32
C ASP A 224 23.03 -29.61 -36.06
N PRO A 225 23.96 -30.59 -35.98
CA PRO A 225 24.82 -30.77 -34.82
C PRO A 225 25.58 -29.52 -34.40
N LYS A 226 25.86 -28.55 -35.29
CA LYS A 226 26.54 -27.30 -34.90
C LYS A 226 25.73 -26.46 -33.92
N TYR A 227 24.40 -26.57 -33.93
CA TYR A 227 23.52 -25.85 -32.99
C TYR A 227 23.21 -26.62 -31.70
N MET A 228 24.00 -27.65 -31.37
CA MET A 228 23.73 -28.47 -30.17
C MET A 228 23.51 -27.62 -28.92
N TYR A 229 24.32 -26.57 -28.69
CA TYR A 229 24.19 -25.69 -27.52
C TYR A 229 22.99 -24.77 -27.52
N PHE A 230 22.31 -24.63 -28.67
CA PHE A 230 21.09 -23.85 -28.82
C PHE A 230 19.85 -24.75 -28.89
N CYS A 231 20.00 -26.04 -28.58
CA CYS A 231 18.88 -26.92 -28.33
C CYS A 231 18.47 -26.82 -26.85
N ASP A 232 17.22 -26.51 -26.56
CA ASP A 232 16.66 -26.35 -25.23
C ASP A 232 15.65 -27.49 -24.99
N MET A 233 15.90 -28.29 -23.97
CA MET A 233 15.01 -29.34 -23.49
C MET A 233 13.92 -28.73 -22.61
N ARG A 234 12.88 -28.20 -23.22
CA ARG A 234 11.80 -27.51 -22.50
C ARG A 234 10.74 -28.47 -22.02
N ARG A 235 10.15 -28.19 -20.85
CA ARG A 235 8.98 -28.92 -20.37
C ARG A 235 7.71 -28.54 -21.14
N VAL A 236 7.06 -29.54 -21.74
CA VAL A 236 5.71 -29.45 -22.30
C VAL A 236 4.83 -30.41 -21.51
N GLY A 237 4.00 -29.85 -20.61
CA GLY A 237 3.39 -30.64 -19.53
C GLY A 237 4.48 -31.12 -18.57
N THR A 238 4.58 -32.44 -18.38
CA THR A 238 5.62 -33.06 -17.51
C THR A 238 6.84 -33.56 -18.28
N ALA A 239 6.75 -33.67 -19.62
CA ALA A 239 7.80 -34.23 -20.47
C ALA A 239 8.80 -33.17 -20.93
N LEU A 240 10.08 -33.53 -21.00
CA LEU A 240 11.12 -32.71 -21.62
C LEU A 240 11.14 -32.95 -23.12
N VAL A 241 11.15 -31.86 -23.88
CA VAL A 241 11.02 -31.88 -25.34
C VAL A 241 12.08 -30.97 -25.98
N PRO A 242 12.83 -31.44 -26.98
CA PRO A 242 13.88 -30.65 -27.61
C PRO A 242 13.32 -29.52 -28.48
N HIS A 243 13.87 -28.31 -28.34
CA HIS A 243 13.56 -27.13 -29.14
C HIS A 243 14.84 -26.49 -29.67
N LEU A 244 14.89 -26.13 -30.95
CA LEU A 244 16.01 -25.35 -31.51
C LEU A 244 15.72 -23.85 -31.36
N CYS A 245 16.56 -23.15 -30.61
CA CYS A 245 16.44 -21.73 -30.32
C CYS A 245 17.44 -20.89 -31.12
N LYS A 246 16.94 -19.99 -31.98
CA LYS A 246 17.76 -19.04 -32.75
C LYS A 246 17.37 -17.60 -32.46
N PRO A 247 18.24 -16.60 -32.72
CA PRO A 247 17.88 -15.19 -32.57
C PRO A 247 16.55 -14.90 -33.28
N HIS A 248 15.66 -14.19 -32.60
CA HIS A 248 14.31 -13.98 -33.11
C HIS A 248 14.36 -13.19 -34.43
N PRO A 249 13.84 -13.74 -35.56
CA PRO A 249 14.10 -13.19 -36.88
C PRO A 249 13.33 -11.88 -37.15
N THR A 250 12.23 -11.63 -36.45
CA THR A 250 11.39 -10.44 -36.67
C THR A 250 11.64 -9.30 -35.68
N LYS A 251 12.49 -9.48 -34.67
CA LYS A 251 12.77 -8.42 -33.68
C LYS A 251 13.98 -7.62 -34.12
N GLY A 252 13.85 -6.29 -34.17
CA GLY A 252 14.92 -5.41 -34.66
C GLY A 252 16.25 -5.54 -33.90
N SER A 253 16.22 -5.91 -32.62
CA SER A 253 17.43 -6.12 -31.82
C SER A 253 18.18 -7.42 -32.13
N THR A 254 17.48 -8.47 -32.58
CA THR A 254 18.05 -9.82 -32.74
C THR A 254 18.13 -10.28 -34.19
N SER A 255 17.33 -9.73 -35.09
CA SER A 255 17.33 -10.08 -36.51
C SER A 255 18.67 -9.74 -37.20
N ALA A 256 19.42 -8.79 -36.67
CA ALA A 256 20.74 -8.40 -37.16
C ALA A 256 21.89 -9.29 -36.65
N LEU A 257 21.61 -10.25 -35.76
CA LEU A 257 22.60 -11.19 -35.21
C LEU A 257 22.76 -12.40 -36.13
N THR A 258 23.39 -12.20 -37.28
CA THR A 258 23.49 -13.21 -38.35
C THR A 258 24.83 -13.95 -38.40
N VAL A 259 25.84 -13.50 -37.64
CA VAL A 259 27.18 -14.11 -37.65
C VAL A 259 27.28 -15.17 -36.55
N GLU A 260 27.52 -16.42 -36.94
CA GLU A 260 27.74 -17.53 -36.01
C GLU A 260 29.19 -17.56 -35.54
N GLU A 261 29.41 -17.53 -34.23
CA GLU A 261 30.71 -17.83 -33.64
C GLU A 261 30.71 -19.27 -33.14
N THR A 262 31.78 -20.00 -33.47
CA THR A 262 31.95 -21.41 -33.11
C THR A 262 33.11 -21.62 -32.16
N ASP A 263 33.02 -22.68 -31.35
CA ASP A 263 34.14 -23.19 -30.58
C ASP A 263 35.09 -24.05 -31.43
N SER A 264 36.14 -24.58 -30.81
CA SER A 264 37.11 -25.46 -31.46
C SER A 264 36.52 -26.78 -31.98
N ALA A 265 35.32 -27.17 -31.54
CA ALA A 265 34.60 -28.35 -32.01
C ALA A 265 33.58 -28.01 -33.12
N GLY A 266 33.56 -26.76 -33.60
CA GLY A 266 32.64 -26.30 -34.64
C GLY A 266 31.20 -26.11 -34.16
N LYS A 267 30.96 -26.08 -32.85
CA LYS A 267 29.63 -25.83 -32.27
C LYS A 267 29.41 -24.33 -32.10
N VAL A 268 28.23 -23.84 -32.47
CA VAL A 268 27.86 -22.44 -32.32
C VAL A 268 27.75 -22.11 -30.83
N VAL A 269 28.49 -21.11 -30.39
CA VAL A 269 28.49 -20.62 -28.99
C VAL A 269 27.89 -19.24 -28.85
N ALA A 270 27.77 -18.47 -29.94
CA ALA A 270 27.11 -17.17 -29.94
C ALA A 270 26.66 -16.74 -31.34
N PHE A 271 25.71 -15.80 -31.36
CA PHE A 271 25.31 -15.04 -32.55
C PHE A 271 25.73 -13.58 -32.39
N LYS A 272 26.38 -13.02 -33.41
CA LYS A 272 26.95 -11.67 -33.43
C LYS A 272 26.32 -10.80 -34.50
N HIS A 273 26.29 -9.51 -34.23
CA HIS A 273 25.93 -8.49 -35.20
C HIS A 273 27.03 -8.39 -36.27
N ALA A 274 26.66 -8.45 -37.54
CA ALA A 274 27.65 -8.41 -38.64
C ALA A 274 28.40 -7.06 -38.72
N ASN A 275 27.68 -5.94 -38.58
CA ASN A 275 28.22 -4.59 -38.74
C ASN A 275 27.72 -3.62 -37.64
N PRO A 276 28.17 -3.74 -36.38
CA PRO A 276 27.64 -2.92 -35.29
C PRO A 276 28.08 -1.46 -35.44
N THR A 277 27.16 -0.53 -35.15
CA THR A 277 27.41 0.92 -35.06
C THR A 277 27.40 1.38 -33.60
N ASN A 278 27.81 2.62 -33.34
CA ASN A 278 27.75 3.22 -32.00
C ASN A 278 26.32 3.31 -31.41
N THR A 279 25.28 3.16 -32.23
CA THR A 279 23.87 3.15 -31.79
C THR A 279 23.30 1.74 -31.63
N THR A 280 24.09 0.70 -31.90
CA THR A 280 23.64 -0.70 -31.80
C THR A 280 23.51 -1.14 -30.35
N THR A 281 22.30 -1.50 -29.94
CA THR A 281 21.96 -1.83 -28.54
C THR A 281 22.23 -3.30 -28.17
N LEU A 282 22.38 -4.19 -29.16
CA LEU A 282 22.69 -5.60 -28.98
C LEU A 282 23.66 -6.08 -30.07
N THR A 283 24.87 -6.43 -29.67
CA THR A 283 25.94 -6.84 -30.60
C THR A 283 26.22 -8.34 -30.56
N ARG A 284 25.79 -9.03 -29.50
CA ARG A 284 26.10 -10.43 -29.23
C ARG A 284 25.01 -11.09 -28.37
N LEU A 285 24.68 -12.33 -28.69
CA LEU A 285 23.90 -13.25 -27.85
C LEU A 285 24.65 -14.58 -27.71
N ASP A 286 24.98 -14.93 -26.48
CA ASP A 286 25.69 -16.17 -26.13
C ASP A 286 24.72 -17.33 -25.89
N ARG A 287 25.23 -18.56 -26.06
CA ARG A 287 24.52 -19.78 -25.62
C ARG A 287 24.19 -19.70 -24.13
N CYS A 288 23.03 -20.20 -23.73
CA CYS A 288 22.70 -20.24 -22.31
C CYS A 288 23.56 -21.27 -21.57
N SER A 289 23.83 -21.00 -20.30
CA SER A 289 24.57 -21.87 -19.41
C SER A 289 24.01 -21.76 -17.99
N LEU A 290 24.53 -22.55 -17.06
CA LEU A 290 24.19 -22.49 -15.64
C LEU A 290 25.07 -21.49 -14.89
N THR A 291 26.04 -20.89 -15.58
CA THR A 291 26.95 -19.90 -15.01
C THR A 291 26.27 -18.53 -14.97
N MET A 292 26.33 -17.86 -13.82
CA MET A 292 25.86 -16.48 -13.66
C MET A 292 27.04 -15.56 -13.36
N THR A 293 26.98 -14.34 -13.88
CA THR A 293 27.96 -13.30 -13.56
C THR A 293 27.61 -12.64 -12.23
N PRO A 294 28.61 -12.31 -11.38
CA PRO A 294 28.38 -11.48 -10.20
C PRO A 294 27.87 -10.09 -10.56
N ARG A 295 26.88 -9.58 -9.84
CA ARG A 295 26.40 -8.21 -9.96
C ARG A 295 27.45 -7.28 -9.39
N ASN A 296 27.92 -6.32 -10.19
CA ASN A 296 28.96 -5.36 -9.80
C ASN A 296 30.24 -6.02 -9.25
N GLY A 297 30.55 -7.25 -9.66
CA GLY A 297 31.72 -7.99 -9.16
C GLY A 297 31.57 -8.55 -7.74
N VAL A 298 30.40 -8.44 -7.10
CA VAL A 298 30.17 -8.92 -5.73
C VAL A 298 29.62 -10.33 -5.75
N VAL A 299 30.40 -11.28 -5.23
CA VAL A 299 29.98 -12.69 -5.08
C VAL A 299 28.77 -12.78 -4.13
N GLY A 300 27.86 -13.72 -4.40
CA GLY A 300 26.59 -13.83 -3.69
C GLY A 300 25.45 -13.03 -4.29
N THR A 301 25.76 -12.03 -5.12
CA THR A 301 24.78 -11.29 -5.90
C THR A 301 24.98 -11.64 -7.37
N TYR A 302 23.97 -12.24 -8.00
CA TYR A 302 24.11 -12.78 -9.35
C TYR A 302 23.12 -12.11 -10.30
N VAL A 303 23.50 -11.98 -11.57
CA VAL A 303 22.63 -11.52 -12.64
C VAL A 303 22.37 -12.65 -13.63
N PRO A 304 21.10 -12.89 -14.02
CA PRO A 304 20.79 -13.80 -15.11
C PRO A 304 21.49 -13.38 -16.39
N GLN A 305 22.00 -14.37 -17.13
CA GLN A 305 22.58 -14.16 -18.45
C GLN A 305 21.51 -13.59 -19.39
N ARG A 306 21.90 -12.60 -20.19
CA ARG A 306 21.00 -11.97 -21.18
C ARG A 306 20.44 -13.02 -22.13
N GLY A 307 19.12 -13.04 -22.27
CA GLY A 307 18.42 -13.97 -23.15
C GLY A 307 18.25 -15.38 -22.59
N CYS A 308 18.64 -15.58 -21.32
CA CYS A 308 18.51 -16.86 -20.64
C CYS A 308 17.59 -16.73 -19.44
N ILE A 309 16.78 -17.75 -19.24
CA ILE A 309 15.93 -17.93 -18.08
C ILE A 309 16.63 -18.94 -17.17
N GLN A 310 17.44 -18.47 -16.22
CA GLN A 310 18.24 -19.33 -15.35
C GLN A 310 17.50 -19.60 -14.04
N ARG A 311 17.12 -20.86 -13.82
CA ARG A 311 16.28 -21.29 -12.71
C ARG A 311 17.07 -22.15 -11.75
N GLU A 312 17.01 -21.80 -10.47
CA GLU A 312 17.28 -22.73 -9.38
C GLU A 312 16.21 -23.85 -9.34
N GLY A 313 16.41 -24.83 -8.46
CA GLY A 313 15.50 -25.93 -8.18
C GLY A 313 14.61 -25.64 -6.98
N TYR A 314 13.87 -26.66 -6.55
CA TYR A 314 13.01 -26.58 -5.37
C TYR A 314 13.70 -27.13 -4.11
N VAL A 315 13.17 -26.72 -2.98
CA VAL A 315 13.36 -27.38 -1.67
C VAL A 315 12.00 -27.60 -1.03
N THR A 316 11.90 -28.62 -0.17
CA THR A 316 10.71 -28.84 0.64
C THR A 316 10.83 -28.08 1.95
N ARG A 317 9.75 -27.43 2.38
CA ARG A 317 9.68 -26.69 3.65
C ARG A 317 8.37 -27.01 4.38
N PRO A 318 8.35 -26.84 5.72
CA PRO A 318 7.10 -26.82 6.47
C PRO A 318 6.11 -25.81 5.90
N ALA A 319 4.84 -25.97 6.26
CA ALA A 319 3.78 -25.09 5.81
C ALA A 319 4.06 -23.61 6.16
N PRO A 320 3.65 -22.66 5.30
CA PRO A 320 3.83 -21.23 5.54
C PRO A 320 3.12 -20.75 6.82
N PHE A 321 3.53 -19.60 7.35
CA PHE A 321 2.94 -19.06 8.59
C PHE A 321 1.43 -18.78 8.49
N TRP A 322 0.92 -18.46 7.29
CA TRP A 322 -0.50 -18.21 7.04
C TRP A 322 -1.34 -19.50 6.95
N ASP A 323 -0.70 -20.68 6.95
CA ASP A 323 -1.34 -21.99 6.95
C ASP A 323 -0.52 -23.00 7.76
N ILE A 324 -0.25 -22.69 9.03
CA ILE A 324 0.70 -23.45 9.87
C ILE A 324 0.31 -24.93 10.08
N ASN A 325 -0.97 -25.28 9.88
CA ASN A 325 -1.47 -26.65 9.99
C ASN A 325 -1.55 -27.36 8.62
N GLY A 326 -1.13 -26.71 7.54
CA GLY A 326 -1.08 -27.26 6.21
C GLY A 326 0.03 -28.29 6.01
N PRO A 327 0.07 -28.95 4.83
CA PRO A 327 1.14 -29.88 4.48
C PRO A 327 2.47 -29.15 4.21
N GLU A 328 3.56 -29.91 4.13
CA GLU A 328 4.81 -29.39 3.57
C GLU A 328 4.62 -28.95 2.12
N VAL A 329 5.36 -27.91 1.74
CA VAL A 329 5.28 -27.31 0.41
C VAL A 329 6.63 -27.34 -0.28
N ARG A 330 6.62 -27.53 -1.61
CA ARG A 330 7.76 -27.22 -2.46
C ARG A 330 7.83 -25.72 -2.68
N ILE A 331 9.00 -25.16 -2.43
CA ILE A 331 9.30 -23.74 -2.64
C ILE A 331 10.62 -23.62 -3.39
N CYS A 332 10.72 -22.60 -4.23
CA CYS A 332 11.94 -22.34 -4.96
C CYS A 332 13.10 -22.00 -4.02
N ALA A 333 14.30 -22.51 -4.32
CA ALA A 333 15.40 -22.48 -3.36
C ALA A 333 15.83 -21.07 -2.96
N ILE A 334 15.68 -20.07 -3.85
CA ILE A 334 15.92 -18.65 -3.54
C ILE A 334 14.94 -18.17 -2.47
N GLU A 335 13.64 -18.39 -2.68
CA GLU A 335 12.59 -17.96 -1.76
C GLU A 335 12.61 -18.75 -0.45
N ALA A 336 13.18 -19.95 -0.43
CA ALA A 336 13.28 -20.78 0.76
C ALA A 336 14.40 -20.39 1.74
N GLN A 337 15.18 -19.34 1.44
CA GLN A 337 16.24 -18.87 2.32
C GLN A 337 15.67 -18.21 3.57
N GLU A 338 16.25 -18.55 4.74
CA GLU A 338 15.77 -18.10 6.06
C GLU A 338 16.69 -17.09 6.75
N ARG A 339 17.82 -16.75 6.12
CA ARG A 339 18.87 -15.90 6.71
C ARG A 339 18.34 -14.52 7.08
N SER A 340 18.87 -13.92 8.16
CA SER A 340 18.56 -12.53 8.55
C SER A 340 19.40 -11.51 7.79
N VAL A 341 20.55 -11.92 7.26
CA VAL A 341 21.50 -11.07 6.52
C VAL A 341 22.01 -11.77 5.26
N ASN A 342 22.39 -10.98 4.26
CA ASN A 342 23.12 -11.48 3.10
C ASN A 342 24.49 -12.00 3.58
N PRO A 343 24.86 -13.26 3.29
CA PRO A 343 26.06 -13.87 3.85
C PRO A 343 27.37 -13.28 3.30
N TRP A 344 27.32 -12.49 2.23
CA TRP A 344 28.48 -11.87 1.60
C TRP A 344 28.65 -10.40 1.97
N THR A 345 27.56 -9.62 1.97
CA THR A 345 27.59 -8.18 2.26
C THR A 345 27.28 -7.86 3.72
N LEU A 346 26.73 -8.83 4.47
CA LEU A 346 26.21 -8.67 5.84
C LEU A 346 25.03 -7.67 5.94
N GLU A 347 24.47 -7.23 4.81
CA GLU A 347 23.29 -6.37 4.78
C GLU A 347 22.04 -7.11 5.25
N SER A 348 21.10 -6.39 5.86
CA SER A 348 19.86 -6.98 6.35
C SER A 348 18.94 -7.46 5.23
N CYS A 349 18.45 -8.70 5.36
CA CYS A 349 17.41 -9.30 4.51
C CYS A 349 16.00 -8.77 4.82
N THR A 350 15.86 -7.83 5.76
CA THR A 350 14.58 -7.26 6.19
C THR A 350 14.29 -5.91 5.54
N THR A 351 14.94 -5.60 4.42
CA THR A 351 14.80 -4.33 3.71
C THR A 351 14.28 -4.58 2.29
N SER A 352 13.57 -3.61 1.69
CA SER A 352 13.02 -3.78 0.33
C SER A 352 14.05 -4.02 -0.78
N ARG A 353 15.35 -3.97 -0.47
CA ARG A 353 16.44 -4.32 -1.40
C ARG A 353 16.54 -5.83 -1.66
N PHE A 354 15.94 -6.66 -0.80
CA PHE A 354 16.02 -8.12 -0.89
C PHE A 354 15.28 -8.70 -2.12
N ASN A 355 14.35 -7.95 -2.73
CA ASN A 355 13.50 -8.47 -3.83
C ASN A 355 14.26 -9.01 -5.05
N ASN A 356 15.51 -8.56 -5.24
CA ASN A 356 16.38 -8.94 -6.35
C ASN A 356 17.61 -9.73 -5.88
N ASP A 357 17.65 -10.13 -4.61
CA ASP A 357 18.77 -10.82 -3.98
C ASP A 357 18.46 -12.32 -3.80
N ARG A 358 19.35 -13.18 -4.28
CA ARG A 358 19.18 -14.64 -4.24
C ARG A 358 19.45 -15.25 -2.86
N SER A 359 20.07 -14.50 -1.95
CA SER A 359 20.57 -14.99 -0.67
C SER A 359 19.59 -14.86 0.50
N CYS A 360 18.60 -13.97 0.37
CA CYS A 360 17.72 -13.57 1.46
C CYS A 360 16.41 -14.35 1.53
N GLY A 361 15.69 -14.56 0.42
CA GLY A 361 14.43 -15.33 0.43
C GLY A 361 13.34 -14.83 1.38
N CYS A 362 12.34 -15.69 1.63
CA CYS A 362 11.12 -15.37 2.35
C CYS A 362 11.21 -15.56 3.87
N GLY A 363 12.36 -15.97 4.43
CA GLY A 363 12.46 -16.19 5.87
C GLY A 363 11.86 -17.53 6.31
N GLU A 364 12.07 -17.86 7.59
CA GLU A 364 11.47 -19.03 8.22
C GLU A 364 9.94 -19.02 8.05
N ARG A 365 9.37 -20.16 7.65
CA ARG A 365 7.93 -20.30 7.34
C ARG A 365 7.39 -19.23 6.38
N MET A 366 8.24 -18.74 5.47
CA MET A 366 7.93 -17.71 4.47
C MET A 366 7.44 -16.37 5.03
N ARG A 367 7.80 -16.04 6.28
CA ARG A 367 7.32 -14.87 7.01
C ARG A 367 7.50 -13.51 6.30
N ARG A 368 8.56 -13.33 5.51
CA ARG A 368 8.82 -12.08 4.76
C ARG A 368 7.96 -11.91 3.50
N CYS A 369 7.30 -12.97 3.06
CA CYS A 369 6.50 -12.98 1.84
C CYS A 369 5.01 -13.10 2.16
N GLU A 370 4.16 -12.87 1.17
CA GLU A 370 2.71 -13.02 1.30
C GLU A 370 2.18 -14.07 0.33
N ASN A 371 1.05 -14.70 0.65
CA ASN A 371 0.34 -15.51 -0.33
C ASN A 371 -0.39 -14.64 -1.38
N VAL A 372 -0.54 -15.19 -2.58
CA VAL A 372 -1.43 -14.64 -3.62
C VAL A 372 -2.87 -15.11 -3.43
N ALA A 373 -3.80 -14.38 -4.00
CA ALA A 373 -5.14 -14.91 -4.25
C ALA A 373 -5.04 -15.96 -5.38
N THR A 374 -5.77 -17.04 -5.25
CA THR A 374 -6.01 -18.01 -6.33
C THR A 374 -7.39 -17.77 -6.94
N SER A 375 -7.77 -18.55 -7.95
CA SER A 375 -9.15 -18.52 -8.48
C SER A 375 -10.20 -18.96 -7.45
N THR A 376 -9.80 -19.66 -6.39
CA THR A 376 -10.70 -20.24 -5.39
C THR A 376 -10.49 -19.71 -3.97
N THR A 377 -9.40 -19.00 -3.69
CA THR A 377 -9.06 -18.48 -2.36
C THR A 377 -8.55 -17.04 -2.41
N ALA A 378 -9.03 -16.19 -1.52
CA ALA A 378 -8.54 -14.82 -1.39
C ALA A 378 -7.10 -14.77 -0.82
N ALA A 379 -6.36 -13.71 -1.11
CA ALA A 379 -5.05 -13.46 -0.52
C ALA A 379 -5.20 -13.18 0.98
N VAL A 380 -5.03 -14.20 1.81
CA VAL A 380 -5.26 -14.14 3.27
C VAL A 380 -4.35 -13.12 3.94
N THR A 381 -3.03 -13.15 3.68
CA THR A 381 -2.06 -12.34 4.42
C THR A 381 -2.29 -10.85 4.26
N HIS A 382 -2.27 -10.37 3.02
CA HIS A 382 -2.39 -8.95 2.70
C HIS A 382 -3.76 -8.39 3.14
N SER A 383 -4.85 -9.08 2.79
CA SER A 383 -6.20 -8.61 3.09
C SER A 383 -6.48 -8.60 4.60
N SER A 384 -5.99 -9.59 5.35
CA SER A 384 -6.17 -9.65 6.80
C SER A 384 -5.41 -8.55 7.51
N ARG A 385 -4.16 -8.26 7.09
CA ARG A 385 -3.37 -7.13 7.63
C ARG A 385 -4.03 -5.80 7.34
N VAL A 386 -4.45 -5.54 6.09
CA VAL A 386 -5.15 -4.30 5.71
C VAL A 386 -6.48 -4.15 6.46
N SER A 387 -7.26 -5.23 6.57
CA SER A 387 -8.51 -5.22 7.33
C SER A 387 -8.28 -4.90 8.81
N ALA A 388 -7.22 -5.45 9.41
CA ALA A 388 -6.90 -5.19 10.80
C ALA A 388 -6.38 -3.76 11.02
N ILE A 389 -5.55 -3.22 10.12
CA ILE A 389 -5.15 -1.81 10.13
C ILE A 389 -6.39 -0.90 10.08
N ASN A 390 -7.36 -1.19 9.22
CA ASN A 390 -8.60 -0.40 9.11
C ASN A 390 -9.43 -0.39 10.40
N ALA A 391 -9.42 -1.51 11.15
CA ALA A 391 -10.23 -1.70 12.36
C ALA A 391 -9.59 -1.12 13.63
N GLU A 392 -8.25 -1.07 13.73
CA GLU A 392 -7.53 -0.53 14.89
C GLU A 392 -8.06 0.85 15.36
N PRO A 393 -8.16 1.89 14.50
CA PRO A 393 -8.65 3.21 14.94
C PRO A 393 -10.12 3.20 15.41
N GLU A 394 -10.96 2.31 14.85
CA GLU A 394 -12.35 2.17 15.28
C GLU A 394 -12.42 1.62 16.71
N LEU A 395 -11.56 0.65 17.05
CA LEU A 395 -11.51 0.06 18.39
C LEU A 395 -10.93 1.03 19.42
N ILE A 396 -9.99 1.87 19.03
CA ILE A 396 -9.51 2.97 19.89
C ILE A 396 -10.68 3.88 20.25
N ALA A 397 -11.42 4.35 19.26
CA ALA A 397 -12.57 5.24 19.48
C ALA A 397 -13.69 4.56 20.29
N ASP A 398 -13.99 3.30 19.97
CA ASP A 398 -14.96 2.47 20.68
C ASP A 398 -14.59 2.31 22.16
N SER A 399 -13.31 2.09 22.48
CA SER A 399 -12.86 1.96 23.87
C SER A 399 -13.04 3.23 24.69
N VAL A 400 -12.77 4.40 24.11
CA VAL A 400 -12.97 5.70 24.76
C VAL A 400 -14.45 5.91 25.06
N LEU A 401 -15.31 5.59 24.11
CA LEU A 401 -16.76 5.72 24.27
C LEU A 401 -17.35 4.74 25.29
N ARG A 402 -16.91 3.47 25.28
CA ARG A 402 -17.36 2.43 26.21
C ARG A 402 -17.00 2.75 27.65
N ASN A 403 -15.79 3.29 27.85
CA ASN A 403 -15.29 3.67 29.17
C ASN A 403 -15.78 5.04 29.64
N ASP A 404 -16.56 5.75 28.83
CA ASP A 404 -17.06 7.10 29.11
C ASP A 404 -15.91 8.09 29.43
N GLU A 405 -14.79 7.91 28.73
CA GLU A 405 -13.62 8.77 28.81
C GLU A 405 -13.87 10.11 28.06
N PRO A 406 -13.12 11.18 28.36
CA PRO A 406 -13.14 12.40 27.57
C PRO A 406 -12.96 12.10 26.09
N TYR A 407 -13.89 12.57 25.25
CA TYR A 407 -13.97 12.17 23.85
C TYR A 407 -12.67 12.40 23.07
N PHE A 408 -11.99 13.52 23.33
CA PHE A 408 -10.74 13.82 22.64
C PHE A 408 -9.57 12.92 23.03
N ASN A 409 -9.74 11.99 23.99
CA ASN A 409 -8.81 10.89 24.22
C ASN A 409 -8.65 9.99 22.99
N ILE A 410 -9.61 9.95 22.06
CA ILE A 410 -9.42 9.25 20.77
C ILE A 410 -8.20 9.79 20.00
N LEU A 411 -7.79 11.04 20.27
CA LEU A 411 -6.68 11.71 19.60
C LEU A 411 -5.36 11.62 20.39
N THR A 412 -5.39 11.30 21.68
CA THR A 412 -4.22 11.40 22.58
C THR A 412 -3.86 10.09 23.27
N THR A 413 -4.79 9.13 23.37
CA THR A 413 -4.53 7.87 24.07
C THR A 413 -3.42 7.04 23.41
N ARG A 414 -2.66 6.31 24.23
CA ARG A 414 -1.71 5.29 23.78
C ARG A 414 -2.32 3.90 23.74
N ARG A 415 -3.56 3.74 24.22
CA ARG A 415 -4.32 2.50 24.09
C ARG A 415 -4.45 2.16 22.60
N SER A 416 -4.16 0.91 22.26
CA SER A 416 -4.47 0.35 20.95
C SER A 416 -4.81 -1.13 21.07
N PHE A 417 -5.18 -1.75 19.96
CA PHE A 417 -5.65 -3.11 19.87
C PHE A 417 -4.91 -3.86 18.76
N VAL A 418 -4.58 -5.12 19.03
CA VAL A 418 -4.02 -6.05 18.05
C VAL A 418 -4.90 -7.30 17.98
N ASN A 419 -5.04 -7.85 16.78
CA ASN A 419 -5.51 -9.21 16.53
C ASN A 419 -4.35 -10.08 16.00
N GLY A 420 -4.62 -11.32 15.59
CA GLY A 420 -3.61 -12.22 14.99
C GLY A 420 -2.72 -11.55 13.93
N PRO A 421 -3.31 -11.00 12.84
CA PRO A 421 -2.55 -10.31 11.79
C PRO A 421 -1.69 -9.12 12.26
N LEU A 422 -2.17 -8.26 13.16
CA LEU A 422 -1.36 -7.13 13.65
C LEU A 422 -0.31 -7.56 14.68
N SER A 423 -0.63 -8.52 15.55
CA SER A 423 0.33 -9.11 16.49
C SER A 423 1.53 -9.65 15.72
N GLU A 424 1.27 -10.40 14.65
CA GLU A 424 2.30 -10.95 13.78
C GLU A 424 3.10 -9.84 13.07
N LEU A 425 2.43 -8.88 12.43
CA LEU A 425 3.07 -7.79 11.69
C LEU A 425 3.91 -6.83 12.56
N TYR A 426 3.43 -6.49 13.76
CA TYR A 426 4.09 -5.50 14.61
C TYR A 426 5.22 -6.08 15.45
N ARG A 427 5.13 -7.36 15.85
CA ARG A 427 6.12 -7.97 16.75
C ARG A 427 7.42 -8.35 16.05
N ASP A 428 7.39 -8.61 14.75
CA ASP A 428 8.55 -9.12 14.00
C ASP A 428 8.98 -8.11 12.91
N PRO A 429 10.18 -7.50 13.02
CA PRO A 429 10.67 -6.54 12.04
C PRO A 429 10.95 -7.15 10.66
N GLN A 430 10.88 -8.47 10.52
CA GLN A 430 11.00 -9.17 9.24
C GLN A 430 9.66 -9.24 8.49
N GLN A 431 8.56 -8.78 9.06
CA GLN A 431 7.23 -8.93 8.49
C GLN A 431 6.87 -7.83 7.50
N GLY A 432 6.21 -8.23 6.40
CA GLY A 432 5.67 -7.27 5.45
C GLY A 432 6.74 -6.45 4.72
N VAL A 433 7.99 -6.94 4.65
CA VAL A 433 9.11 -6.18 4.09
C VAL A 433 8.83 -5.80 2.64
N GLY A 434 8.94 -4.51 2.34
CA GLY A 434 8.67 -3.96 1.02
C GLY A 434 7.18 -3.94 0.62
N VAL A 435 6.28 -4.35 1.51
CA VAL A 435 4.82 -4.26 1.37
C VAL A 435 4.26 -3.20 2.33
N PHE A 436 4.59 -3.32 3.62
CA PHE A 436 4.20 -2.40 4.66
C PHE A 436 5.43 -1.62 5.12
N SER A 437 5.43 -0.32 4.84
CA SER A 437 6.44 0.61 5.37
C SER A 437 5.94 1.18 6.69
N LEU A 438 6.15 0.48 7.79
CA LEU A 438 5.68 0.88 9.12
C LEU A 438 6.70 0.56 10.22
N SER A 439 6.67 1.34 11.29
CA SER A 439 7.41 1.05 12.52
C SER A 439 6.52 0.28 13.48
N SER A 440 7.11 -0.64 14.24
CA SER A 440 6.38 -1.27 15.34
C SER A 440 5.94 -0.20 16.35
N PRO A 441 4.65 -0.16 16.73
CA PRO A 441 4.12 0.89 17.60
C PRO A 441 4.50 0.72 19.08
N ALA A 442 5.06 -0.43 19.46
CA ALA A 442 5.55 -0.73 20.81
C ALA A 442 6.63 -1.82 20.75
N PRO A 443 7.46 -2.00 21.79
CA PRO A 443 8.35 -3.16 21.90
C PRO A 443 7.58 -4.49 21.79
N ALA A 444 8.15 -5.48 21.12
CA ALA A 444 7.48 -6.77 20.88
C ALA A 444 7.02 -7.41 22.20
N GLU A 445 7.80 -7.28 23.28
CA GLU A 445 7.53 -7.87 24.59
C GLU A 445 6.28 -7.28 25.26
N SER A 446 5.88 -6.06 24.89
CA SER A 446 4.70 -5.37 25.42
C SER A 446 3.41 -5.65 24.66
N MET A 447 3.48 -6.34 23.51
CA MET A 447 2.32 -6.67 22.69
C MET A 447 1.82 -8.10 22.95
N PRO A 448 0.51 -8.36 22.99
CA PRO A 448 -0.04 -9.71 23.03
C PRO A 448 0.50 -10.59 21.88
N VAL A 449 0.80 -11.86 22.16
CA VAL A 449 1.12 -12.87 21.14
C VAL A 449 -0.18 -13.56 20.74
N LEU A 450 -0.60 -13.37 19.49
CA LEU A 450 -1.80 -13.99 18.93
C LEU A 450 -1.43 -14.81 17.68
N PRO A 451 -1.98 -16.03 17.51
CA PRO A 451 -1.87 -16.77 16.25
C PRO A 451 -2.38 -15.93 15.08
N PHE A 452 -1.71 -16.02 13.92
CA PHE A 452 -2.09 -15.24 12.73
C PHE A 452 -3.55 -15.48 12.31
N ALA A 453 -4.06 -16.70 12.47
CA ALA A 453 -5.44 -17.07 12.14
C ALA A 453 -6.50 -16.41 13.03
N ASP A 454 -6.13 -15.87 14.20
CA ASP A 454 -7.05 -15.25 15.16
C ASP A 454 -7.41 -13.81 14.76
N ALA A 455 -7.95 -13.64 13.55
CA ALA A 455 -8.29 -12.34 12.98
C ALA A 455 -9.44 -11.62 13.70
N ASN A 456 -10.27 -12.34 14.45
CA ASN A 456 -11.44 -11.79 15.15
C ASN A 456 -11.20 -11.56 16.65
N THR A 457 -10.07 -12.02 17.19
CA THR A 457 -9.74 -11.90 18.61
C THR A 457 -8.87 -10.67 18.82
N TRP A 458 -9.45 -9.63 19.42
CA TRP A 458 -8.73 -8.39 19.73
C TRP A 458 -8.21 -8.38 21.17
N ARG A 459 -7.02 -7.83 21.37
CA ARG A 459 -6.40 -7.61 22.68
C ARG A 459 -5.82 -6.21 22.76
N GLU A 460 -6.05 -5.57 23.90
CA GLU A 460 -5.50 -4.25 24.19
C GLU A 460 -3.99 -4.32 24.45
N TYR A 461 -3.28 -3.26 24.05
CA TYR A 461 -1.89 -3.00 24.42
C TYR A 461 -1.64 -1.49 24.48
N VAL A 462 -0.47 -1.09 24.99
CA VAL A 462 -0.08 0.31 25.11
C VAL A 462 1.05 0.62 24.14
N ARG A 463 0.84 1.62 23.27
CA ARG A 463 1.86 2.11 22.33
C ARG A 463 2.95 2.94 23.01
N GLY A 464 4.07 3.08 22.32
CA GLY A 464 5.19 3.92 22.72
C GLY A 464 4.79 5.39 22.95
N PRO A 465 5.57 6.15 23.73
CA PRO A 465 5.25 7.52 24.14
C PRO A 465 5.09 8.50 22.97
N GLN A 466 5.65 8.20 21.81
CA GLN A 466 5.55 9.02 20.59
C GLN A 466 4.17 8.95 19.90
N HIS A 467 3.33 7.98 20.25
CA HIS A 467 2.04 7.77 19.60
C HIS A 467 0.93 8.58 20.29
N SER A 468 0.05 9.16 19.47
CA SER A 468 -1.10 9.96 19.88
C SER A 468 -2.36 9.45 19.18
N GLY A 469 -3.20 8.72 19.93
CA GLY A 469 -4.53 8.28 19.52
C GLY A 469 -4.62 7.71 18.09
N VAL A 470 -5.70 8.04 17.39
CA VAL A 470 -5.90 7.63 16.00
C VAL A 470 -4.93 8.32 15.04
N LEU A 471 -4.40 9.50 15.40
CA LEU A 471 -3.55 10.36 14.54
C LEU A 471 -2.17 9.78 14.20
N THR A 472 -1.79 8.69 14.84
CA THR A 472 -0.50 7.99 14.64
C THR A 472 -0.69 6.50 14.41
N THR A 473 -1.93 6.05 14.15
CA THR A 473 -2.19 4.69 13.67
C THR A 473 -1.68 4.55 12.23
N PRO A 474 -1.28 3.34 11.79
CA PRO A 474 -0.96 3.13 10.38
C PRO A 474 -2.11 3.47 9.43
N ALA A 475 -3.37 3.29 9.85
CA ALA A 475 -4.54 3.70 9.08
C ALA A 475 -4.51 5.19 8.72
N TRP A 476 -4.31 6.06 9.73
CA TRP A 476 -4.22 7.50 9.54
C TRP A 476 -3.01 7.89 8.68
N LEU A 477 -1.83 7.33 9.00
CA LEU A 477 -0.58 7.71 8.34
C LEU A 477 -0.53 7.29 6.87
N TYR A 478 -1.11 6.14 6.49
CA TYR A 478 -1.23 5.73 5.08
C TYR A 478 -2.36 6.45 4.35
N ARG A 479 -3.48 6.72 5.01
CA ARG A 479 -4.60 7.44 4.39
C ARG A 479 -4.22 8.88 4.04
N PHE A 480 -3.46 9.52 4.93
CA PHE A 480 -2.99 10.89 4.81
C PHE A 480 -1.45 10.89 4.68
N PRO A 481 -0.94 10.61 3.46
CA PRO A 481 0.47 10.29 3.28
C PRO A 481 1.41 11.49 3.43
N THR A 482 0.93 12.73 3.42
CA THR A 482 1.77 13.92 3.62
C THR A 482 1.35 14.71 4.85
N GLN A 483 2.24 15.52 5.41
CA GLN A 483 1.91 16.37 6.56
C GLN A 483 0.74 17.30 6.25
N ARG A 484 0.72 17.85 5.03
CA ARG A 484 -0.37 18.71 4.56
C ARG A 484 -1.70 17.96 4.45
N ALA A 485 -1.69 16.70 4.01
CA ALA A 485 -2.91 15.89 3.97
C ALA A 485 -3.42 15.57 5.38
N ARG A 486 -2.52 15.29 6.33
CA ARG A 486 -2.84 15.05 7.75
C ARG A 486 -3.49 16.28 8.38
N VAL A 487 -2.92 17.47 8.14
CA VAL A 487 -3.46 18.75 8.58
C VAL A 487 -4.83 19.03 7.95
N SER A 488 -4.95 18.89 6.63
CA SER A 488 -6.20 19.14 5.90
C SER A 488 -7.35 18.31 6.47
N HIS A 489 -7.13 17.00 6.63
CA HIS A 489 -8.18 16.14 7.18
C HIS A 489 -8.42 16.38 8.67
N PHE A 490 -7.37 16.61 9.48
CA PHE A 490 -7.55 16.97 10.89
C PHE A 490 -8.41 18.22 11.06
N TYR A 491 -8.15 19.28 10.29
CA TYR A 491 -8.93 20.52 10.32
C TYR A 491 -10.37 20.28 9.88
N SER A 492 -10.59 19.47 8.85
CA SER A 492 -11.93 19.14 8.38
C SER A 492 -12.71 18.31 9.40
N ALA A 493 -12.10 17.25 9.94
CA ALA A 493 -12.75 16.29 10.82
C ALA A 493 -13.01 16.87 12.22
N PHE A 494 -12.00 17.53 12.81
CA PHE A 494 -12.02 17.91 14.23
C PHE A 494 -12.14 19.39 14.50
N LEU A 495 -11.91 20.26 13.51
CA LEU A 495 -12.09 21.70 13.66
C LEU A 495 -13.20 22.27 12.77
N CYS A 496 -13.78 21.44 11.89
CA CYS A 496 -14.81 21.83 10.92
C CYS A 496 -14.37 23.03 10.07
N LYS A 497 -13.06 23.10 9.78
CA LYS A 497 -12.41 24.16 9.00
C LYS A 497 -11.86 23.61 7.70
N ALA A 498 -11.85 24.46 6.67
CA ALA A 498 -11.19 24.22 5.40
C ALA A 498 -10.20 25.35 5.11
N PHE A 499 -9.11 25.03 4.42
CA PHE A 499 -8.15 26.03 3.97
C PHE A 499 -8.65 26.67 2.68
N VAL A 500 -9.12 27.92 2.79
CA VAL A 500 -9.60 28.73 1.67
C VAL A 500 -8.68 29.94 1.53
N PRO A 501 -8.15 30.25 0.32
CA PRO A 501 -7.31 31.42 0.11
C PRO A 501 -8.03 32.71 0.47
N SER A 502 -7.32 33.69 1.05
CA SER A 502 -7.93 34.98 1.42
C SER A 502 -8.28 35.83 0.20
N ASN A 503 -7.54 35.65 -0.91
CA ASN A 503 -7.73 36.37 -2.18
C ASN A 503 -7.82 35.39 -3.36
N ASN A 504 -8.92 35.46 -4.11
CA ASN A 504 -9.14 34.65 -5.32
C ASN A 504 -8.39 35.17 -6.56
N ARG A 505 -7.55 36.20 -6.43
CA ARG A 505 -6.70 36.73 -7.50
C ARG A 505 -5.24 36.68 -7.07
N PRO A 506 -4.54 35.56 -7.27
CA PRO A 506 -3.10 35.51 -7.06
C PRO A 506 -2.39 36.51 -7.99
N PRO A 507 -1.20 37.02 -7.63
CA PRO A 507 -0.39 37.84 -8.52
C PRO A 507 -0.01 37.05 -9.80
N PRO A 508 0.35 37.73 -10.90
CA PRO A 508 0.76 37.08 -12.15
C PRO A 508 1.87 36.04 -11.94
N ALA A 509 1.90 34.99 -12.75
CA ALA A 509 2.85 33.87 -12.58
C ALA A 509 4.33 34.32 -12.62
N GLU A 510 4.60 35.44 -13.30
CA GLU A 510 5.91 36.04 -13.48
C GLU A 510 6.37 36.88 -12.28
N ASP A 511 5.48 37.21 -11.34
CA ASP A 511 5.82 37.99 -10.15
C ASP A 511 6.95 37.32 -9.37
N ALA A 512 7.97 38.10 -8.98
CA ALA A 512 9.12 37.61 -8.24
C ALA A 512 8.72 36.92 -6.94
N CYS A 513 7.60 37.31 -6.32
CA CYS A 513 7.10 36.67 -5.11
C CYS A 513 6.70 35.20 -5.32
N ASN A 514 6.44 34.76 -6.55
CA ASN A 514 6.15 33.36 -6.90
C ASN A 514 7.42 32.49 -6.98
N ARG A 515 8.62 33.07 -6.83
CA ARG A 515 9.91 32.36 -6.89
C ARG A 515 10.41 31.88 -5.52
N ASP A 516 9.77 32.30 -4.44
CA ASP A 516 10.10 31.82 -3.10
C ASP A 516 9.72 30.33 -2.95
N ASN A 517 10.69 29.48 -2.58
CA ASN A 517 10.45 28.05 -2.38
C ASN A 517 9.75 27.77 -1.05
N ASN A 518 9.81 28.69 -0.09
CA ASN A 518 9.07 28.56 1.16
C ASN A 518 7.61 28.99 0.94
N LEU A 519 6.71 28.00 0.89
CA LEU A 519 5.28 28.26 0.65
C LEU A 519 4.62 29.10 1.74
N ALA A 520 5.17 29.11 2.96
CA ALA A 520 4.66 29.93 4.06
C ALA A 520 4.92 31.44 3.85
N THR A 521 5.83 31.82 2.95
CA THR A 521 6.17 33.21 2.62
C THR A 521 5.84 33.58 1.18
N ARG A 522 5.77 32.59 0.28
CA ARG A 522 5.39 32.75 -1.13
C ARG A 522 3.99 33.38 -1.28
N CYS A 523 3.87 34.35 -2.17
CA CYS A 523 2.58 34.98 -2.46
C CYS A 523 1.54 33.96 -2.96
N ALA A 524 0.26 34.24 -2.71
CA ALA A 524 -0.88 33.34 -2.90
C ALA A 524 -0.88 32.03 -2.07
N CYS A 525 0.28 31.51 -1.68
CA CYS A 525 0.40 30.30 -0.86
C CYS A 525 0.39 30.61 0.65
N LYS A 526 1.04 31.72 1.05
CA LYS A 526 1.25 32.08 2.47
C LYS A 526 -0.01 32.09 3.31
N ASP A 527 -1.15 32.48 2.73
CA ASP A 527 -2.44 32.61 3.42
C ASP A 527 -2.85 31.30 4.11
N CYS A 528 -2.60 30.16 3.45
CA CYS A 528 -2.86 28.85 4.00
C CYS A 528 -1.60 28.26 4.67
N HIS A 529 -0.44 28.39 4.01
CA HIS A 529 0.78 27.69 4.41
C HIS A 529 1.42 28.23 5.69
N ALA A 530 1.19 29.50 6.05
CA ALA A 530 1.58 30.04 7.35
C ALA A 530 0.89 29.32 8.53
N THR A 531 -0.24 28.63 8.30
CA THR A 531 -0.89 27.77 9.29
C THR A 531 -0.61 26.29 9.06
N ILE A 532 -0.63 25.84 7.79
CA ILE A 532 -0.47 24.42 7.46
C ILE A 532 0.91 23.90 7.85
N GLU A 533 1.98 24.63 7.54
CA GLU A 533 3.34 24.11 7.76
C GLU A 533 3.67 23.97 9.25
N PRO A 534 3.41 24.98 10.12
CA PRO A 534 3.63 24.84 11.57
C PRO A 534 2.77 23.75 12.21
N THR A 535 1.55 23.54 11.71
CA THR A 535 0.67 22.46 12.21
C THR A 535 1.16 21.10 11.73
N GLY A 536 1.57 21.00 10.46
CA GLY A 536 2.11 19.78 9.87
C GLY A 536 3.39 19.30 10.56
N ALA A 537 4.15 20.23 11.12
CA ALA A 537 5.33 19.95 11.93
C ALA A 537 5.02 18.98 13.09
N HIS A 538 3.81 18.94 13.64
CA HIS A 538 3.43 17.97 14.68
C HIS A 538 3.51 16.50 14.26
N TRP A 539 3.57 16.20 12.96
CA TRP A 539 3.83 14.85 12.45
C TRP A 539 5.25 14.72 11.89
N GLY A 540 6.16 15.68 12.16
CA GLY A 540 7.49 15.76 11.56
C GLY A 540 8.42 14.58 11.89
N ARG A 541 8.11 13.81 12.94
CA ARG A 541 8.76 12.52 13.27
C ARG A 541 8.07 11.30 12.66
N PHE A 542 7.06 11.49 11.81
CA PHE A 542 6.40 10.42 11.07
C PHE A 542 6.61 10.64 9.57
N ALA A 543 7.31 9.70 8.92
CA ALA A 543 7.67 9.81 7.51
C ALA A 543 6.43 10.02 6.61
N GLU A 544 6.61 10.75 5.52
CA GLU A 544 5.58 10.84 4.49
C GLU A 544 5.52 9.54 3.68
N ARG A 545 4.31 9.20 3.19
CA ARG A 545 3.99 8.01 2.38
C ARG A 545 4.34 6.69 3.07
N ALA A 546 4.41 6.70 4.40
CA ALA A 546 4.68 5.55 5.24
C ALA A 546 4.06 5.75 6.63
N ALA A 547 4.00 4.67 7.40
CA ALA A 547 3.67 4.69 8.82
C ALA A 547 4.94 4.47 9.68
N LEU A 548 6.05 5.08 9.25
CA LEU A 548 7.35 4.98 9.93
C LEU A 548 7.53 6.11 10.93
N TYR A 549 7.94 5.76 12.14
CA TYR A 549 8.43 6.70 13.13
C TYR A 549 9.94 6.90 12.95
N LEU A 550 10.35 8.16 12.82
CA LEU A 550 11.73 8.61 12.63
C LEU A 550 12.39 8.83 13.99
N GLU A 551 12.69 7.72 14.66
CA GLU A 551 13.34 7.69 15.97
C GLU A 551 14.61 8.57 15.97
N PRO A 552 14.73 9.57 16.89
CA PRO A 552 15.85 10.51 16.90
C PRO A 552 17.24 9.89 16.93
N SER A 553 17.40 8.71 17.55
CA SER A 553 18.69 8.02 17.61
C SER A 553 19.13 7.42 16.25
N ARG A 554 18.17 7.13 15.37
CA ARG A 554 18.41 6.59 14.02
C ARG A 554 18.27 7.63 12.93
N PHE A 555 17.42 8.62 13.18
CA PHE A 555 17.13 9.75 12.31
C PHE A 555 17.37 11.04 13.10
N PRO A 556 18.63 11.39 13.40
CA PRO A 556 18.95 12.65 14.06
C PRO A 556 18.49 13.83 13.20
N ARG A 557 18.25 14.99 13.84
CA ARG A 557 17.87 16.24 13.15
C ARG A 557 18.80 16.52 11.96
N PHE A 558 20.10 16.36 12.17
CA PHE A 558 21.15 16.53 11.17
C PHE A 558 21.97 15.25 11.05
N ASP A 559 22.21 14.81 9.81
CA ASP A 559 23.07 13.69 9.48
C ASP A 559 24.27 14.18 8.62
N PRO A 560 25.51 14.11 9.14
CA PRO A 560 26.70 14.55 8.42
C PRO A 560 26.93 13.80 7.09
N LYS A 561 26.62 12.50 7.03
CA LYS A 561 26.80 11.70 5.81
C LYS A 561 25.87 12.20 4.72
N CYS A 562 24.62 12.53 5.08
CA CYS A 562 23.67 13.08 4.13
C CYS A 562 24.04 14.49 3.67
N TYR A 563 24.58 15.31 4.56
CA TYR A 563 25.16 16.61 4.18
C TYR A 563 26.29 16.46 3.17
N ASP A 564 27.28 15.61 3.47
CA ASP A 564 28.46 15.37 2.62
C ASP A 564 28.06 14.84 1.23
N CYS A 565 27.12 13.89 1.18
CA CYS A 565 26.55 13.39 -0.06
C CYS A 565 25.87 14.51 -0.87
N ALA A 566 25.09 15.37 -0.23
CA ALA A 566 24.36 16.44 -0.89
C ALA A 566 25.30 17.46 -1.54
N ILE A 567 26.33 17.93 -0.80
CA ILE A 567 27.31 18.90 -1.34
C ILE A 567 28.21 18.29 -2.43
N ALA A 568 28.40 16.96 -2.41
CA ALA A 568 29.10 16.24 -3.48
C ALA A 568 28.23 15.99 -4.73
N GLY A 569 26.98 16.45 -4.75
CA GLY A 569 26.04 16.22 -5.86
C GLY A 569 25.48 14.79 -5.92
N ASN A 570 25.75 13.95 -4.91
CA ASN A 570 25.21 12.60 -4.81
C ASN A 570 23.88 12.60 -4.04
N THR A 571 22.82 13.02 -4.71
CA THR A 571 21.49 13.18 -4.11
C THR A 571 20.79 11.87 -3.77
N SER A 572 21.29 10.74 -4.31
CA SER A 572 20.81 9.40 -3.96
C SER A 572 21.44 8.90 -2.66
N CYS A 573 22.73 9.18 -2.44
CA CYS A 573 23.51 8.71 -1.28
C CYS A 573 23.27 7.22 -0.95
N GLY A 574 23.28 6.38 -2.00
CA GLY A 574 23.01 4.94 -1.85
C GLY A 574 21.61 4.61 -1.34
N GLY A 575 20.66 5.54 -1.39
CA GLY A 575 19.27 5.43 -0.93
C GLY A 575 19.06 5.63 0.57
N GLU A 576 20.10 5.97 1.34
CA GLU A 576 20.01 6.09 2.80
C GLU A 576 19.42 7.42 3.26
N CYS A 577 19.65 8.49 2.48
CA CYS A 577 19.27 9.85 2.86
C CYS A 577 17.88 10.29 2.38
N SER A 578 16.97 9.34 2.15
CA SER A 578 15.63 9.63 1.62
C SER A 578 14.76 10.52 2.52
N GLN A 579 15.08 10.61 3.82
CA GLN A 579 14.35 11.42 4.80
C GLN A 579 15.01 12.79 5.05
N TYR A 580 16.10 13.10 4.35
CA TYR A 580 16.92 14.30 4.55
C TYR A 580 16.83 15.24 3.34
N VAL A 581 17.06 16.52 3.57
CA VAL A 581 17.18 17.52 2.50
C VAL A 581 18.49 17.28 1.76
N MET A 582 18.39 16.74 0.54
CA MET A 582 19.54 16.42 -0.32
C MET A 582 19.80 17.44 -1.43
N GLN A 583 18.88 18.39 -1.60
CA GLN A 583 18.94 19.41 -2.65
C GLN A 583 18.36 20.71 -2.11
N ALA A 584 18.89 21.83 -2.59
CA ALA A 584 18.40 23.16 -2.29
C ALA A 584 18.30 24.00 -3.56
N TYR A 585 17.31 24.89 -3.61
CA TYR A 585 17.02 25.75 -4.76
C TYR A 585 17.13 27.24 -4.44
N ASP A 586 17.45 27.57 -3.19
CA ASP A 586 17.76 28.91 -2.71
C ASP A 586 18.72 28.85 -1.50
N GLU A 587 19.17 30.02 -1.05
CA GLU A 587 20.08 30.14 0.11
C GLU A 587 19.44 29.67 1.41
N GLY A 588 18.13 29.86 1.58
CA GLY A 588 17.39 29.45 2.78
C GLY A 588 17.38 27.94 2.93
N GLY A 589 17.05 27.20 1.87
CA GLY A 589 17.04 25.75 1.81
C GLY A 589 18.43 25.15 1.88
N ALA A 590 19.45 25.85 1.35
CA ALA A 590 20.84 25.39 1.41
C ALA A 590 21.35 25.22 2.85
N ARG A 591 20.82 26.00 3.80
CA ARG A 591 21.13 25.88 5.24
C ARG A 591 20.62 24.58 5.87
N PHE A 592 19.68 23.90 5.22
CA PHE A 592 19.07 22.66 5.71
C PHE A 592 19.62 21.40 5.05
N LEU A 593 20.61 21.48 4.16
CA LEU A 593 21.23 20.28 3.58
C LEU A 593 21.65 19.30 4.69
N GLY A 594 21.36 18.01 4.52
CA GLY A 594 21.61 16.98 5.53
C GLY A 594 20.75 17.06 6.79
N THR A 595 19.78 17.98 6.85
CA THR A 595 18.76 18.04 7.92
C THR A 595 17.53 17.24 7.51
N LEU A 596 16.80 16.66 8.47
CA LEU A 596 15.54 15.97 8.19
C LEU A 596 14.58 16.89 7.44
N THR A 597 13.90 16.36 6.43
CA THR A 597 13.04 17.14 5.53
C THR A 597 11.92 17.87 6.27
N SER A 598 11.43 17.33 7.39
CA SER A 598 10.40 17.97 8.23
C SER A 598 10.86 19.28 8.90
N TYR A 599 12.16 19.53 9.00
CA TYR A 599 12.74 20.76 9.55
C TYR A 599 12.94 21.85 8.49
N LEU A 600 12.77 21.52 7.21
CA LEU A 600 12.98 22.48 6.13
C LEU A 600 12.10 23.74 6.33
N TYR A 601 12.76 24.89 6.37
CA TYR A 601 12.16 26.21 6.63
C TYR A 601 11.40 26.34 7.96
N ARG A 602 11.71 25.51 8.96
CA ARG A 602 11.16 25.65 10.32
C ARG A 602 11.98 26.63 11.14
N ASN A 603 11.30 27.39 12.00
CA ASN A 603 11.94 28.17 13.06
C ASN A 603 12.00 27.37 14.38
N ASP A 604 12.75 27.87 15.37
CA ASP A 604 12.95 27.20 16.66
C ASP A 604 11.65 26.90 17.43
N GLU A 605 10.59 27.67 17.25
CA GLU A 605 9.29 27.41 17.88
C GLU A 605 8.54 26.28 17.17
N GLU A 606 8.59 26.25 15.85
CA GLU A 606 7.98 25.20 15.02
C GLU A 606 8.71 23.86 15.16
N GLU A 607 10.03 23.87 15.36
CA GLU A 607 10.80 22.66 15.64
C GLU A 607 10.32 21.95 16.92
N LYS A 608 9.85 22.70 17.92
CA LYS A 608 9.26 22.10 19.14
C LYS A 608 7.98 21.34 18.83
N ASN A 609 7.23 21.72 17.79
CA ASN A 609 6.05 20.96 17.37
C ASN A 609 6.46 19.59 16.82
N ILE A 610 7.60 19.48 16.14
CA ILE A 610 8.14 18.21 15.62
C ILE A 610 8.39 17.20 16.74
N GLU A 611 9.05 17.66 17.80
CA GLU A 611 9.37 16.79 18.94
C GLU A 611 8.16 16.56 19.86
N GLY A 612 7.25 17.53 19.97
CA GLY A 612 6.02 17.41 20.76
C GLY A 612 4.96 16.48 20.15
N GLY A 613 5.06 16.19 18.84
CA GLY A 613 4.17 15.27 18.16
C GLY A 613 2.71 15.74 18.09
N PRO A 614 1.79 14.88 17.59
CA PRO A 614 0.37 15.24 17.46
C PRO A 614 -0.34 15.43 18.82
N GLN A 615 0.20 14.86 19.91
CA GLN A 615 -0.37 15.04 21.24
C GLN A 615 -0.31 16.51 21.67
N ALA A 616 0.82 17.19 21.43
CA ALA A 616 0.99 18.60 21.73
C ALA A 616 0.02 19.49 20.92
N LEU A 617 -0.29 19.10 19.67
CA LEU A 617 -1.30 19.79 18.85
C LEU A 617 -2.67 19.74 19.51
N VAL A 618 -3.11 18.54 19.90
CA VAL A 618 -4.43 18.34 20.52
C VAL A 618 -4.52 19.11 21.84
N GLN A 619 -3.51 19.02 22.70
CA GLN A 619 -3.46 19.75 23.97
C GLN A 619 -3.58 21.26 23.77
N ARG A 620 -2.94 21.83 22.74
CA ARG A 620 -3.05 23.25 22.40
C ARG A 620 -4.46 23.61 21.92
N LEU A 621 -5.07 22.78 21.07
CA LEU A 621 -6.38 23.06 20.49
C LEU A 621 -7.55 22.89 21.46
N MET A 622 -7.41 22.05 22.48
CA MET A 622 -8.39 21.94 23.57
C MET A 622 -8.54 23.25 24.37
N GLN A 623 -7.60 24.19 24.26
CA GLN A 623 -7.69 25.49 24.94
C GLN A 623 -8.62 26.48 24.21
N GLY A 624 -8.92 26.25 22.93
CA GLY A 624 -9.63 27.22 22.07
C GLY A 624 -11.14 27.02 21.93
N GLY A 625 -11.70 25.91 22.41
CA GLY A 625 -13.13 25.58 22.25
C GLY A 625 -13.53 25.10 20.85
N ASP A 626 -12.60 25.11 19.89
CA ASP A 626 -12.90 24.78 18.49
C ASP A 626 -13.17 23.28 18.28
N LEU A 627 -12.49 22.42 19.05
CA LEU A 627 -12.73 20.98 19.03
C LEU A 627 -14.16 20.68 19.50
N GLU A 628 -14.60 21.34 20.58
CA GLU A 628 -15.92 21.22 21.17
C GLU A 628 -17.01 21.66 20.21
N ARG A 629 -16.88 22.86 19.62
CA ARG A 629 -17.83 23.36 18.63
C ARG A 629 -17.94 22.44 17.42
N CYS A 630 -16.82 21.90 16.93
CA CYS A 630 -16.88 20.96 15.82
C CYS A 630 -17.51 19.62 16.22
N ALA A 631 -17.19 19.07 17.40
CA ALA A 631 -17.82 17.86 17.90
C ALA A 631 -19.35 18.00 18.00
N VAL A 632 -19.84 19.14 18.51
CA VAL A 632 -21.27 19.47 18.53
C VAL A 632 -21.88 19.45 17.13
N ARG A 633 -21.26 20.13 16.16
CA ARG A 633 -21.75 20.14 14.76
C ARG A 633 -21.77 18.73 14.16
N ARG A 634 -20.76 17.91 14.43
CA ARG A 634 -20.67 16.54 13.91
C ARG A 634 -21.72 15.61 14.50
N ILE A 635 -21.96 15.70 15.81
CA ILE A 635 -23.00 14.92 16.47
C ILE A 635 -24.39 15.40 16.04
N TRP A 636 -24.57 16.71 15.87
CA TRP A 636 -25.78 17.26 15.27
C TRP A 636 -26.05 16.67 13.88
N GLU A 637 -25.05 16.71 12.99
CA GLU A 637 -25.16 16.18 11.62
C GLU A 637 -25.46 14.67 11.60
N GLU A 638 -24.84 13.89 12.48
CA GLU A 638 -25.08 12.43 12.56
C GLU A 638 -26.52 12.10 12.97
N PHE A 639 -27.06 12.81 13.98
CA PHE A 639 -28.37 12.47 14.57
C PHE A 639 -29.55 13.21 13.93
N LEU A 640 -29.35 14.38 13.32
CA LEU A 640 -30.41 15.08 12.58
C LEU A 640 -30.30 14.90 11.06
N GLY A 641 -29.23 14.28 10.56
CA GLY A 641 -29.02 14.03 9.13
C GLY A 641 -28.78 15.31 8.30
N ARG A 642 -28.56 16.45 8.95
CA ARG A 642 -28.34 17.76 8.30
C ARG A 642 -27.45 18.67 9.15
N PRO A 643 -26.76 19.65 8.54
CA PRO A 643 -26.02 20.66 9.28
C PRO A 643 -26.95 21.59 10.09
N MET A 644 -26.39 22.22 11.11
CA MET A 644 -27.07 23.28 11.87
C MET A 644 -27.33 24.50 10.98
N SER A 645 -28.56 24.98 10.96
CA SER A 645 -28.91 26.29 10.39
C SER A 645 -28.26 27.43 11.16
N ALA A 646 -28.25 28.64 10.60
CA ALA A 646 -27.71 29.82 11.27
C ALA A 646 -28.42 30.11 12.61
N GLN A 647 -29.74 29.94 12.66
CA GLN A 647 -30.54 30.14 13.87
C GLN A 647 -30.20 29.08 14.94
N GLU A 648 -30.09 27.81 14.55
CA GLU A 648 -29.72 26.74 15.49
C GLU A 648 -28.30 26.91 16.03
N GLN A 649 -27.36 27.44 15.23
CA GLN A 649 -26.02 27.75 15.72
C GLN A 649 -26.08 28.81 16.83
N VAL A 650 -26.89 29.86 16.66
CA VAL A 650 -27.09 30.89 17.68
C VAL A 650 -27.74 30.31 18.95
N LEU A 651 -28.70 29.40 18.79
CA LEU A 651 -29.47 28.84 19.91
C LEU A 651 -28.73 27.75 20.70
N TYR A 652 -27.99 26.87 20.02
CA TYR A 652 -27.50 25.64 20.64
C TYR A 652 -25.98 25.48 20.64
N LEU A 653 -25.25 26.03 19.66
CA LEU A 653 -23.85 25.64 19.45
C LEU A 653 -22.95 26.00 20.64
N GLU A 654 -22.95 27.25 21.05
CA GLU A 654 -22.06 27.71 22.14
C GLU A 654 -22.44 27.07 23.48
N GLN A 655 -23.75 26.93 23.74
CA GLN A 655 -24.23 26.29 24.96
C GLN A 655 -23.85 24.81 25.01
N PHE A 656 -24.09 24.05 23.93
CA PHE A 656 -23.75 22.63 23.87
C PHE A 656 -22.23 22.42 23.95
N ALA A 657 -21.43 23.31 23.35
CA ALA A 657 -19.97 23.25 23.43
C ALA A 657 -19.48 23.51 24.87
N ALA A 658 -20.01 24.54 25.53
CA ALA A 658 -19.69 24.86 26.92
C ALA A 658 -20.08 23.72 27.87
N ASP A 659 -21.29 23.18 27.71
CA ASP A 659 -21.76 22.09 28.54
C ASP A 659 -21.04 20.77 28.26
N PHE A 660 -20.58 20.55 27.03
CA PHE A 660 -19.75 19.39 26.67
C PHE A 660 -18.38 19.49 27.35
N ALA A 661 -17.76 20.67 27.34
CA ALA A 661 -16.52 20.90 28.09
C ALA A 661 -16.72 20.73 29.60
N ALA A 662 -17.84 21.24 30.15
CA ALA A 662 -18.17 21.12 31.56
C ALA A 662 -18.46 19.67 32.01
N ASP A 663 -19.01 18.84 31.11
CA ASP A 663 -19.24 17.40 31.34
C ASP A 663 -18.00 16.53 30.99
N ASN A 664 -16.80 17.09 31.18
CA ASN A 664 -15.52 16.41 30.94
C ASN A 664 -15.42 15.76 29.54
N HIS A 665 -16.03 16.39 28.54
CA HIS A 665 -16.09 15.93 27.16
C HIS A 665 -16.68 14.53 26.98
N ARG A 666 -17.63 14.12 27.82
CA ARG A 666 -18.37 12.84 27.66
C ARG A 666 -19.24 12.86 26.41
N LEU A 667 -18.88 12.06 25.40
CA LEU A 667 -19.62 12.04 24.12
C LEU A 667 -21.08 11.60 24.31
N LYS A 668 -21.32 10.60 25.17
CA LYS A 668 -22.68 10.15 25.51
C LYS A 668 -23.51 11.27 26.14
N GLY A 669 -22.88 12.14 26.96
CA GLY A 669 -23.54 13.31 27.54
C GLY A 669 -23.95 14.35 26.48
N LEU A 670 -23.10 14.59 25.49
CA LEU A 670 -23.44 15.45 24.34
C LEU A 670 -24.59 14.85 23.50
N ILE A 671 -24.54 13.56 23.20
CA ILE A 671 -25.60 12.86 22.46
C ILE A 671 -26.91 12.92 23.25
N GLU A 672 -26.91 12.59 24.54
CA GLU A 672 -28.10 12.69 25.40
C GLU A 672 -28.71 14.10 25.36
N ARG A 673 -27.88 15.14 25.53
CA ARG A 673 -28.34 16.53 25.49
C ARG A 673 -29.00 16.89 24.15
N LEU A 674 -28.42 16.45 23.03
CA LEU A 674 -29.01 16.65 21.70
C LEU A 674 -30.37 15.94 21.59
N LEU A 675 -30.46 14.68 21.99
CA LEU A 675 -31.68 13.86 21.87
C LEU A 675 -32.83 14.32 22.78
N LEU A 676 -32.50 15.03 23.86
CA LEU A 676 -33.47 15.65 24.79
C LEU A 676 -33.83 17.08 24.40
N SER A 677 -33.11 17.70 23.46
CA SER A 677 -33.38 19.05 22.98
C SER A 677 -34.71 19.12 22.23
N ASP A 678 -35.29 20.32 22.20
CA ASP A 678 -36.46 20.60 21.38
C ASP A 678 -36.14 20.49 19.89
N ALA A 679 -34.92 20.83 19.45
CA ALA A 679 -34.51 20.69 18.06
C ALA A 679 -34.65 19.27 17.51
N TYR A 680 -34.24 18.25 18.28
CA TYR A 680 -34.39 16.85 17.87
C TYR A 680 -35.85 16.36 17.90
N ARG A 681 -36.68 17.01 18.73
CA ARG A 681 -38.10 16.69 18.92
C ARG A 681 -39.06 17.52 18.06
N ARG A 682 -38.54 18.34 17.14
CA ARG A 682 -39.37 19.11 16.20
C ARG A 682 -39.79 18.21 15.03
N ILE A 683 -41.02 18.41 14.57
CA ILE A 683 -41.49 17.95 13.27
C ILE A 683 -41.42 19.18 12.38
N ASP A 684 -40.43 19.25 11.51
CA ASP A 684 -40.38 20.20 10.41
C ASP A 684 -41.35 19.84 9.27
#